data_AF-A0AAJ5M9N2-F1
#
_entry.id   AF-A0AAJ5M9N2-F1
#
_cell.length_a   1.000
_cell.length_b   1.000
_cell.length_c   1.000
_cell.angle_alpha   90.00
_cell.angle_beta   90.00
_cell.angle_gamma   90.00
#
_symmetry.space_group_name_H-M   'P 1'
#
loop_
_entity.id
_entity.type
_entity.pdbx_description
1 polymer ?
#
loop_
_entity_poly.entity_id
_entity_poly.type
_entity_poly.pdbx_seq_one_letter_code
_entity_poly.pdbx_strand_id
1 'polypeptide(L)'
;MTVLLPPVPIPVDDALRVDAVRRLGVLDTEAEAEFDDIVWLAAHVTGAPVALVSLLDADRQWFKARCGSDLEGTPRSASFCSHAIMGTELMEVPDAEADPRFVNNPLVVGAPGVRSYVGVPLIGREGYAYGTLCTLSTRPRVLDEQQKQALIRLARQAAKQLEARRDRLEAQAQRQTLSMLLEAMPDGVVACGTDGLLREFNHAARQWHGTDPRLLPPEQWALHFDLYTADGTHLLPTEAIPLLRAWRGEHVRNAEMVIRATGQPPRSVLCNADPVVGDNGTALGAVCVMHDITQLKDASAALAGERARLQALVDASQDVAIMAFDPQGRLELFNPGAERLLGYSADEVLGTCPAQFHLPAELERHMATLAVAPFSYATLAAAAAGDVLAEELWTLVRKDGDLRRVRLCFNVIHDAQQGLAGYLAMAIDVTAELQAQAAAQLAAERFTGAFETAPQGMAIVSLEGEWRDVNPALCGILGYAREQLLRTTFQQITHPDDLEMDLQLVQDLVDGKRASYSLAKRYISHQGAVIWAQLSVSLVRDSSGAPVHFVSQIQDVTERHVAAERLAESEARLRAISDATPTLVAQFDAGQRYLFANKAHRAWLGMEPASLVGRHITHVLGEDLSAAARAALVQAVAGQRASFEHVLHGGTNPRDVEVSLVPEMHGTATQAQGFFLMAHDVTTHKTLHRLMHQRATRDALTGLPNRHAWSEALQVAMTQAHQQQLAVAVMFLDLDGFKRINDIYSHRAGDAVLVAFGHCLQRAAGERYLVARLAGDEFVVLLDALQDPQAECATMADRIRALAAEGAMFGDQHLPIQPSIGVAWQHGAQAEAASLMHAADEAMYAAKRARRPAEQAVAAVSVVGCWCKPVRCC
;
A
#
# COMPACT_ATOMS: atom_id res chain seq x y z
N MET A 1 55.39 -39.31 -7.48
CA MET A 1 54.83 -39.59 -6.14
C MET A 1 54.50 -38.26 -5.50
N THR A 2 53.22 -37.89 -5.46
CA THR A 2 52.74 -36.67 -4.78
C THR A 2 52.84 -36.92 -3.28
N VAL A 3 53.78 -36.27 -2.61
CA VAL A 3 53.90 -36.33 -1.15
C VAL A 3 52.63 -35.68 -0.58
N LEU A 4 51.74 -36.49 0.00
CA LEU A 4 50.55 -36.01 0.69
C LEU A 4 51.01 -35.18 1.90
N LEU A 5 50.68 -33.90 1.90
CA LEU A 5 50.83 -33.04 3.07
C LEU A 5 50.01 -33.63 4.23
N PRO A 6 50.51 -33.62 5.47
CA PRO A 6 49.70 -33.99 6.62
C PRO A 6 48.45 -33.10 6.69
N PRO A 7 47.30 -33.62 7.16
CA PRO A 7 46.07 -32.84 7.27
C PRO A 7 46.28 -31.65 8.21
N VAL A 8 45.91 -30.46 7.74
CA VAL A 8 46.02 -29.23 8.53
C VAL A 8 45.03 -29.30 9.70
N PRO A 9 45.46 -28.97 10.94
CA PRO A 9 44.59 -29.06 12.09
C PRO A 9 43.45 -28.03 12.01
N ILE A 10 42.25 -28.47 12.36
CA ILE A 10 41.03 -27.67 12.40
C ILE A 10 40.56 -27.63 13.87
N PRO A 11 40.33 -26.44 14.46
CA PRO A 11 39.75 -26.33 15.80
C PRO A 11 38.39 -27.04 15.90
N VAL A 12 38.04 -27.56 17.08
CA VAL A 12 36.74 -28.24 17.28
C VAL A 12 35.57 -27.29 16.99
N ASP A 13 35.68 -26.03 17.40
CA ASP A 13 34.66 -24.98 17.19
C ASP A 13 34.96 -24.10 15.96
N ASP A 14 35.59 -24.66 14.92
CA ASP A 14 36.07 -23.86 13.80
C ASP A 14 34.95 -23.13 13.04
N ALA A 15 33.76 -23.70 12.93
CA ALA A 15 32.61 -23.03 12.33
C ALA A 15 32.25 -21.73 13.09
N LEU A 16 32.18 -21.79 14.43
CA LEU A 16 31.91 -20.64 15.27
C LEU A 16 33.04 -19.60 15.23
N ARG A 17 34.28 -20.06 15.15
CA ARG A 17 35.47 -19.21 14.98
C ARG A 17 35.44 -18.47 13.64
N VAL A 18 35.14 -19.17 12.54
CA VAL A 18 35.01 -18.57 11.20
C VAL A 18 33.88 -17.54 11.19
N ASP A 19 32.74 -17.85 11.80
CA ASP A 19 31.66 -16.89 11.96
C ASP A 19 32.11 -15.66 12.78
N ALA A 20 32.90 -15.87 13.83
CA ALA A 20 33.47 -14.78 14.62
C ALA A 20 34.42 -13.89 13.79
N VAL A 21 35.23 -14.47 12.89
CA VAL A 21 36.06 -13.72 11.93
C VAL A 21 35.20 -12.93 10.95
N ARG A 22 34.13 -13.53 10.42
CA ARG A 22 33.21 -12.87 9.47
C ARG A 22 32.46 -11.71 10.13
N ARG A 23 32.07 -11.85 11.41
CA ARG A 23 31.44 -10.77 12.21
C ARG A 23 32.33 -9.54 12.37
N LEU A 24 33.65 -9.65 12.20
CA LEU A 24 34.54 -8.48 12.21
C LEU A 24 34.35 -7.57 10.97
N GLY A 25 33.75 -8.09 9.89
CA GLY A 25 33.52 -7.33 8.66
C GLY A 25 34.80 -6.75 8.06
N VAL A 26 35.91 -7.48 8.19
CA VAL A 26 37.28 -7.01 7.88
C VAL A 26 37.92 -7.77 6.72
N LEU A 27 37.42 -8.95 6.37
CA LEU A 27 37.91 -9.72 5.22
C LEU A 27 37.69 -8.93 3.93
N ASP A 28 38.66 -8.97 3.02
CA ASP A 28 38.66 -8.29 1.72
C ASP A 28 38.47 -6.75 1.78
N THR A 29 38.80 -6.14 2.93
CA THR A 29 38.78 -4.68 3.08
C THR A 29 40.11 -4.06 2.64
N GLU A 30 40.09 -2.77 2.29
CA GLU A 30 41.30 -2.03 1.95
C GLU A 30 42.33 -2.00 3.09
N ALA A 31 43.58 -1.70 2.74
CA ALA A 31 44.65 -1.53 3.73
C ALA A 31 44.32 -0.37 4.68
N GLU A 32 44.60 -0.58 5.96
CA GLU A 32 44.32 0.37 7.03
C GLU A 32 45.65 0.63 7.77
N ALA A 33 46.05 1.90 7.85
CA ALA A 33 47.38 2.32 8.33
C ALA A 33 47.67 1.79 9.74
N GLU A 34 46.66 1.68 10.58
CA GLU A 34 46.78 1.17 11.95
C GLU A 34 47.27 -0.29 12.02
N PHE A 35 46.95 -1.12 11.01
CA PHE A 35 47.44 -2.49 10.93
C PHE A 35 48.79 -2.59 10.22
N ASP A 36 49.04 -1.72 9.25
CA ASP A 36 50.33 -1.61 8.54
C ASP A 36 51.46 -1.21 9.50
N ASP A 37 51.20 -0.27 10.42
CA ASP A 37 52.13 0.13 11.48
C ASP A 37 52.47 -1.06 12.41
N ILE A 38 51.48 -1.91 12.72
CA ILE A 38 51.68 -3.07 13.60
C ILE A 38 52.58 -4.11 12.93
N VAL A 39 52.36 -4.44 11.65
CA VAL A 39 53.22 -5.40 10.94
C VAL A 39 54.61 -4.83 10.69
N TRP A 40 54.72 -3.53 10.42
CA TRP A 40 56.01 -2.86 10.28
C TRP A 40 56.81 -2.96 11.58
N LEU A 41 56.20 -2.63 12.74
CA LEU A 41 56.83 -2.77 14.06
C LEU A 41 57.20 -4.22 14.36
N ALA A 42 56.33 -5.18 14.03
CA ALA A 42 56.60 -6.60 14.23
C ALA A 42 57.83 -7.05 13.43
N ALA A 43 57.95 -6.66 12.16
CA ALA A 43 59.12 -6.97 11.33
C ALA A 43 60.40 -6.36 11.90
N HIS A 44 60.37 -5.10 12.35
CA HIS A 44 61.56 -4.40 12.84
C HIS A 44 62.02 -4.91 14.21
N VAL A 45 61.10 -5.07 15.17
CA VAL A 45 61.45 -5.54 16.52
C VAL A 45 61.96 -6.98 16.48
N THR A 46 61.30 -7.81 15.68
CA THR A 46 61.75 -9.19 15.48
C THR A 46 62.84 -9.29 14.43
N GLY A 47 63.32 -8.22 13.77
CA GLY A 47 64.31 -8.29 12.67
C GLY A 47 63.98 -9.28 11.53
N ALA A 48 62.71 -9.65 11.35
CA ALA A 48 62.27 -10.59 10.33
C ALA A 48 61.99 -9.85 9.02
N PRO A 49 62.32 -10.43 7.85
CA PRO A 49 62.07 -9.77 6.57
C PRO A 49 60.58 -9.66 6.24
N VAL A 50 59.73 -10.51 6.83
CA VAL A 50 58.30 -10.55 6.57
C VAL A 50 57.52 -10.56 7.88
N ALA A 51 56.47 -9.73 7.96
CA ALA A 51 55.49 -9.76 9.05
C ALA A 51 54.08 -9.54 8.51
N LEU A 52 53.09 -10.22 9.11
CA LEU A 52 51.73 -10.28 8.61
C LEU A 52 50.73 -10.21 9.78
N VAL A 53 49.68 -9.40 9.64
CA VAL A 53 48.42 -9.60 10.37
C VAL A 53 47.55 -10.43 9.47
N SER A 54 47.34 -11.68 9.87
CA SER A 54 46.60 -12.66 9.08
C SER A 54 45.33 -13.08 9.80
N LEU A 55 44.27 -13.28 9.02
CA LEU A 55 42.98 -13.78 9.45
C LEU A 55 42.69 -15.10 8.74
N LEU A 56 42.04 -16.04 9.43
CA LEU A 56 41.78 -17.37 8.90
C LEU A 56 40.28 -17.56 8.68
N ASP A 57 39.87 -17.63 7.42
CA ASP A 57 38.50 -17.97 6.99
C ASP A 57 38.35 -19.49 6.85
N ALA A 58 37.22 -19.97 6.32
CA ALA A 58 36.93 -21.39 6.15
C ALA A 58 37.99 -22.12 5.32
N ASP A 59 38.35 -21.58 4.16
CA ASP A 59 39.18 -22.21 3.12
C ASP A 59 40.50 -21.48 2.85
N ARG A 60 40.64 -20.24 3.32
CA ARG A 60 41.82 -19.40 3.07
C ARG A 60 42.33 -18.67 4.31
N GLN A 61 43.59 -18.31 4.23
CA GLN A 61 44.23 -17.31 5.08
C GLN A 61 44.32 -16.00 4.29
N TRP A 62 43.79 -14.92 4.85
CA TRP A 62 43.82 -13.59 4.25
C TRP A 62 44.70 -12.64 5.07
N PHE A 63 45.44 -11.75 4.41
CA PHE A 63 46.35 -10.82 5.10
C PHE A 63 45.74 -9.42 5.16
N LYS A 64 45.39 -8.98 6.38
CA LYS A 64 44.89 -7.61 6.63
C LYS A 64 45.99 -6.57 6.44
N ALA A 65 47.20 -6.90 6.87
CA ALA A 65 48.37 -6.05 6.71
C ALA A 65 49.60 -6.91 6.46
N ARG A 66 50.53 -6.37 5.67
CA ARG A 66 51.72 -7.09 5.22
C ARG A 66 52.93 -6.17 5.14
N CYS A 67 54.06 -6.65 5.66
CA CYS A 67 55.37 -6.05 5.50
C CYS A 67 56.31 -7.07 4.86
N GLY A 68 57.00 -6.71 3.77
CA GLY A 68 58.00 -7.56 3.11
C GLY A 68 57.45 -8.73 2.28
N SER A 69 56.15 -8.77 2.00
CA SER A 69 55.50 -9.80 1.18
C SER A 69 54.51 -9.19 0.19
N ASP A 70 54.52 -9.68 -1.05
CA ASP A 70 53.58 -9.30 -2.11
C ASP A 70 52.33 -10.19 -2.15
N LEU A 71 52.27 -11.23 -1.31
CA LEU A 71 51.12 -12.12 -1.20
C LEU A 71 49.98 -11.41 -0.46
N GLU A 72 48.73 -11.66 -0.88
CA GLU A 72 47.53 -11.13 -0.22
C GLU A 72 46.87 -12.16 0.72
N GLY A 73 47.29 -13.41 0.60
CA GLY A 73 46.80 -14.53 1.38
C GLY A 73 47.39 -15.84 0.87
N THR A 74 47.00 -16.94 1.52
CA THR A 74 47.36 -18.30 1.12
C THR A 74 46.19 -19.24 1.34
N PRO A 75 46.09 -20.37 0.61
CA PRO A 75 45.15 -21.42 0.97
C PRO A 75 45.36 -21.85 2.42
N ARG A 76 44.27 -22.15 3.14
CA ARG A 76 44.34 -22.56 4.55
C ARG A 76 45.23 -23.80 4.73
N SER A 77 45.19 -24.70 3.76
CA SER A 77 46.01 -25.92 3.66
C SER A 77 47.53 -25.67 3.63
N ALA A 78 47.97 -24.49 3.20
CA ALA A 78 49.39 -24.10 3.16
C ALA A 78 49.80 -23.23 4.35
N SER A 79 48.85 -22.79 5.18
CA SER A 79 49.10 -21.79 6.23
C SER A 79 49.80 -22.36 7.47
N PHE A 80 50.86 -21.68 7.91
CA PHE A 80 51.43 -21.88 9.25
C PHE A 80 50.45 -21.45 10.34
N CYS A 81 49.61 -20.47 10.04
CA CYS A 81 48.68 -19.87 10.99
C CYS A 81 47.59 -20.83 11.42
N SER A 82 47.17 -21.79 10.56
CA SER A 82 46.24 -22.85 10.95
C SER A 82 46.75 -23.70 12.12
N HIS A 83 48.08 -23.87 12.24
CA HIS A 83 48.68 -24.59 13.36
C HIS A 83 48.81 -23.69 14.61
N ALA A 84 49.14 -22.41 14.41
CA ALA A 84 49.29 -21.47 15.51
C ALA A 84 47.95 -21.17 16.23
N ILE A 85 46.83 -21.11 15.51
CA ILE A 85 45.51 -20.86 16.12
C ILE A 85 44.95 -22.03 16.93
N MET A 86 45.60 -23.20 16.91
CA MET A 86 45.18 -24.37 17.72
C MET A 86 45.46 -24.17 19.20
N GLY A 87 46.31 -23.20 19.56
CA GLY A 87 46.58 -22.81 20.93
C GLY A 87 46.38 -21.31 21.14
N THR A 88 46.60 -20.86 22.37
CA THR A 88 46.51 -19.44 22.76
C THR A 88 47.88 -18.79 22.94
N GLU A 89 48.95 -19.58 22.90
CA GLU A 89 50.32 -19.13 23.11
C GLU A 89 51.06 -18.87 21.79
N LEU A 90 52.20 -18.19 21.88
CA LEU A 90 53.09 -17.96 20.74
C LEU A 90 53.62 -19.30 20.22
N MET A 91 53.46 -19.54 18.92
CA MET A 91 54.05 -20.69 18.23
C MET A 91 55.34 -20.26 17.54
N GLU A 92 56.47 -20.83 17.95
CA GLU A 92 57.79 -20.63 17.32
C GLU A 92 58.21 -21.90 16.56
N VAL A 93 58.62 -21.73 15.31
CA VAL A 93 59.20 -22.77 14.44
C VAL A 93 60.58 -22.25 14.03
N PRO A 94 61.65 -22.66 14.74
CA PRO A 94 63.00 -22.15 14.48
C PRO A 94 63.55 -22.52 13.11
N ASP A 95 63.25 -23.74 12.66
CA ASP A 95 63.61 -24.27 11.35
C ASP A 95 62.46 -25.13 10.79
N ALA A 96 61.79 -24.63 9.76
CA ALA A 96 60.65 -25.28 9.11
C ALA A 96 61.06 -26.46 8.22
N GLU A 97 62.33 -26.56 7.81
CA GLU A 97 62.86 -27.72 7.06
C GLU A 97 63.12 -28.91 7.99
N ALA A 98 63.37 -28.64 9.28
CA ALA A 98 63.53 -29.65 10.31
C ALA A 98 62.23 -29.97 11.07
N ASP A 99 61.18 -29.17 10.93
CA ASP A 99 59.89 -29.36 11.62
C ASP A 99 58.99 -30.36 10.84
N PRO A 100 58.62 -31.51 11.43
CA PRO A 100 57.79 -32.52 10.75
C PRO A 100 56.44 -32.01 10.25
N ARG A 101 55.90 -30.93 10.84
CA ARG A 101 54.63 -30.32 10.42
C ARG A 101 54.77 -29.54 9.11
N PHE A 102 55.96 -29.00 8.83
CA PHE A 102 56.18 -28.02 7.75
C PHE A 102 57.23 -28.41 6.72
N VAL A 103 57.99 -29.49 6.93
CA VAL A 103 59.06 -29.94 6.02
C VAL A 103 58.60 -30.11 4.55
N ASN A 104 57.36 -30.54 4.34
CA ASN A 104 56.77 -30.70 3.00
C ASN A 104 55.88 -29.52 2.56
N ASN A 105 55.72 -28.49 3.41
CA ASN A 105 54.80 -27.37 3.16
C ASN A 105 55.24 -26.57 1.92
N PRO A 106 54.32 -26.20 1.00
CA PRO A 106 54.64 -25.48 -0.23
C PRO A 106 55.43 -24.18 -0.03
N LEU A 107 55.23 -23.48 1.09
CA LEU A 107 55.93 -22.25 1.42
C LEU A 107 57.37 -22.49 1.90
N VAL A 108 57.73 -23.73 2.27
CA VAL A 108 59.07 -24.16 2.71
C VAL A 108 59.87 -24.76 1.54
N VAL A 109 59.24 -25.64 0.76
CA VAL A 109 59.88 -26.33 -0.38
C VAL A 109 59.92 -25.50 -1.66
N GLY A 110 59.02 -24.52 -1.79
CA GLY A 110 58.95 -23.57 -2.91
C GLY A 110 59.11 -22.13 -2.45
N ALA A 111 59.04 -21.17 -3.38
CA ALA A 111 59.07 -19.74 -3.05
C ALA A 111 57.90 -19.37 -2.10
N PRO A 112 58.13 -18.59 -1.03
CA PRO A 112 59.31 -17.77 -0.76
C PRO A 112 60.48 -18.48 -0.03
N GLY A 113 60.38 -19.78 0.29
CA GLY A 113 61.43 -20.54 0.96
C GLY A 113 61.50 -20.24 2.45
N VAL A 114 60.35 -20.28 3.13
CA VAL A 114 60.23 -20.05 4.57
C VAL A 114 61.10 -21.05 5.33
N ARG A 115 61.92 -20.54 6.24
CA ARG A 115 62.77 -21.32 7.15
C ARG A 115 62.47 -21.07 8.61
N SER A 116 61.99 -19.90 9.00
CA SER A 116 61.47 -19.72 10.37
C SER A 116 60.11 -19.05 10.35
N TYR A 117 59.26 -19.41 11.31
CA TYR A 117 57.95 -18.82 11.53
C TYR A 117 57.74 -18.57 13.03
N VAL A 118 57.28 -17.37 13.38
CA VAL A 118 56.77 -17.09 14.72
C VAL A 118 55.41 -16.43 14.61
N GLY A 119 54.39 -17.04 15.20
CA GLY A 119 53.01 -16.54 15.14
C GLY A 119 52.38 -16.46 16.51
N VAL A 120 51.71 -15.34 16.79
CA VAL A 120 50.90 -15.15 17.98
C VAL A 120 49.42 -15.12 17.58
N PRO A 121 48.56 -15.97 18.15
CA PRO A 121 47.13 -15.95 17.90
C PRO A 121 46.49 -14.60 18.26
N LEU A 122 45.64 -14.10 17.37
CA LEU A 122 44.82 -12.91 17.59
C LEU A 122 43.52 -13.32 18.27
N ILE A 123 43.54 -13.37 19.60
CA ILE A 123 42.40 -13.83 20.41
C ILE A 123 41.47 -12.65 20.69
N GLY A 124 40.22 -12.77 20.26
CA GLY A 124 39.16 -11.80 20.57
C GLY A 124 38.54 -11.99 21.96
N ARG A 125 37.63 -11.09 22.34
CA ARG A 125 36.89 -11.12 23.62
C ARG A 125 36.05 -12.38 23.80
N GLU A 126 35.62 -12.98 22.69
CA GLU A 126 34.83 -14.23 22.63
C GLU A 126 35.70 -15.49 22.81
N GLY A 127 37.03 -15.34 22.95
CA GLY A 127 37.97 -16.46 23.13
C GLY A 127 38.40 -17.14 21.83
N TYR A 128 37.82 -16.77 20.68
CA TYR A 128 38.20 -17.28 19.36
C TYR A 128 39.48 -16.63 18.84
N ALA A 129 40.37 -17.44 18.26
CA ALA A 129 41.52 -16.96 17.51
C ALA A 129 41.12 -16.57 16.08
N TYR A 130 41.11 -15.27 15.78
CA TYR A 130 40.72 -14.77 14.46
C TYR A 130 41.76 -15.09 13.37
N GLY A 131 43.01 -15.25 13.78
CA GLY A 131 44.16 -15.54 12.94
C GLY A 131 45.43 -15.29 13.73
N THR A 132 46.48 -14.75 13.12
CA THR A 132 47.75 -14.50 13.83
C THR A 132 48.42 -13.21 13.40
N LEU A 133 49.12 -12.56 14.34
CA LEU A 133 50.25 -11.70 13.99
C LEU A 133 51.49 -12.60 13.90
N CYS A 134 52.08 -12.69 12.71
CA CYS A 134 53.20 -13.59 12.48
C CYS A 134 54.36 -12.93 11.76
N THR A 135 55.54 -13.53 11.92
CA THR A 135 56.79 -13.12 11.30
C THR A 135 57.43 -14.33 10.63
N LEU A 136 57.99 -14.12 9.45
CA LEU A 136 58.53 -15.16 8.57
C LEU A 136 59.94 -14.76 8.12
N SER A 137 60.84 -15.74 8.00
CA SER A 137 62.21 -15.56 7.51
C SER A 137 62.60 -16.68 6.55
N THR A 138 63.47 -16.37 5.60
CA THR A 138 64.11 -17.34 4.70
C THR A 138 65.39 -17.96 5.29
N ARG A 139 65.74 -17.60 6.53
CA ARG A 139 66.84 -18.19 7.30
C ARG A 139 66.31 -18.72 8.65
N PRO A 140 66.80 -19.86 9.14
CA PRO A 140 66.48 -20.36 10.48
C PRO A 140 66.78 -19.31 11.55
N ARG A 141 65.90 -19.22 12.55
CA ARG A 141 66.01 -18.19 13.59
C ARG A 141 65.23 -18.55 14.85
N VAL A 142 65.79 -18.18 16.00
CA VAL A 142 65.12 -18.17 17.31
C VAL A 142 65.00 -16.72 17.79
N LEU A 143 63.85 -16.34 18.31
CA LEU A 143 63.64 -15.03 18.94
C LEU A 143 64.07 -15.06 20.42
N ASP A 144 64.65 -13.97 20.90
CA ASP A 144 64.86 -13.79 22.33
C ASP A 144 63.55 -13.48 23.07
N GLU A 145 63.58 -13.53 24.40
CA GLU A 145 62.40 -13.29 25.22
C GLU A 145 61.83 -11.87 25.08
N GLN A 146 62.67 -10.87 24.81
CA GLN A 146 62.20 -9.49 24.62
C GLN A 146 61.43 -9.36 23.30
N GLN A 147 61.91 -9.98 22.23
CA GLN A 147 61.28 -10.05 20.92
C GLN A 147 59.94 -10.81 20.98
N LYS A 148 59.90 -11.95 21.68
CA LYS A 148 58.67 -12.72 21.92
C LYS A 148 57.62 -11.88 22.65
N GLN A 149 58.00 -11.22 23.75
CA GLN A 149 57.10 -10.37 24.52
C GLN A 149 56.59 -9.17 23.71
N ALA A 150 57.43 -8.57 22.86
CA ALA A 150 57.01 -7.49 21.99
C ALA A 150 55.97 -7.96 20.95
N LEU A 151 56.19 -9.11 20.32
CA LEU A 151 55.25 -9.68 19.35
C LEU A 151 53.90 -10.03 20.01
N ILE A 152 53.90 -10.56 21.23
CA ILE A 152 52.68 -10.83 22.00
C ILE A 152 51.90 -9.54 22.28
N ARG A 153 52.58 -8.45 22.64
CA ARG A 153 51.93 -7.15 22.88
C ARG A 153 51.35 -6.56 21.60
N LEU A 154 52.07 -6.65 20.49
CA LEU A 154 51.59 -6.19 19.18
C LEU A 154 50.39 -7.01 18.70
N ALA A 155 50.39 -8.33 18.92
CA ALA A 155 49.27 -9.20 18.59
C ALA A 155 48.00 -8.83 19.39
N ARG A 156 48.16 -8.57 20.70
CA ARG A 156 47.07 -8.06 21.54
C ARG A 156 46.54 -6.71 21.04
N GLN A 157 47.42 -5.83 20.58
CA GLN A 157 47.02 -4.55 20.01
C GLN A 157 46.24 -4.73 18.70
N ALA A 158 46.70 -5.61 17.80
CA ALA A 158 45.99 -5.93 16.56
C ALA A 158 44.60 -6.51 16.83
N ALA A 159 44.47 -7.45 17.77
CA ALA A 159 43.17 -8.00 18.17
C ALA A 159 42.22 -6.90 18.70
N LYS A 160 42.71 -5.98 19.54
CA LYS A 160 41.92 -4.83 20.02
C LYS A 160 41.50 -3.90 18.89
N GLN A 161 42.34 -3.66 17.89
CA GLN A 161 41.99 -2.80 16.75
C GLN A 161 40.90 -3.43 15.88
N LEU A 162 40.97 -4.75 15.62
CA LEU A 162 39.92 -5.48 14.91
C LEU A 162 38.57 -5.36 15.61
N GLU A 163 38.55 -5.47 16.94
CA GLU A 163 37.34 -5.36 17.74
C GLU A 163 36.79 -3.93 17.83
N ALA A 164 37.66 -2.94 18.02
CA ALA A 164 37.26 -1.53 18.05
C ALA A 164 36.67 -1.08 16.71
N ARG A 165 37.19 -1.60 15.60
CA ARG A 165 36.65 -1.38 14.26
C ARG A 165 35.23 -1.94 14.12
N ARG A 166 35.00 -3.18 14.55
CA ARG A 166 33.68 -3.81 14.57
C ARG A 166 32.67 -2.95 15.35
N ASP A 167 33.01 -2.60 16.58
CA ASP A 167 32.10 -1.87 17.47
C ASP A 167 31.77 -0.47 16.90
N ARG A 168 32.71 0.19 16.20
CA ARG A 168 32.46 1.47 15.52
C ARG A 168 31.46 1.33 14.37
N LEU A 169 31.61 0.31 13.54
CA LEU A 169 30.70 0.06 12.41
C LEU A 169 29.29 -0.33 12.89
N GLU A 170 29.20 -1.17 13.92
CA GLU A 170 27.92 -1.54 14.56
C GLU A 170 27.23 -0.31 15.15
N ALA A 171 27.94 0.54 15.89
CA ALA A 171 27.40 1.77 16.45
C ALA A 171 26.91 2.74 15.35
N GLN A 172 27.64 2.83 14.23
CA GLN A 172 27.23 3.67 13.10
C GLN A 172 25.98 3.10 12.40
N ALA A 173 25.92 1.79 12.16
CA ALA A 173 24.77 1.13 11.56
C ALA A 173 23.52 1.24 12.46
N GLN A 174 23.69 1.06 13.77
CA GLN A 174 22.61 1.21 14.75
C GLN A 174 22.10 2.66 14.79
N ARG A 175 23.01 3.65 14.80
CA ARG A 175 22.64 5.07 14.75
C ARG A 175 21.88 5.42 13.48
N GLN A 176 22.31 4.90 12.32
CA GLN A 176 21.62 5.08 11.06
C GLN A 176 20.23 4.43 11.08
N THR A 177 20.11 3.24 11.67
CA THR A 177 18.83 2.54 11.82
C THR A 177 17.86 3.34 12.69
N LEU A 178 18.31 3.82 13.86
CA LEU A 178 17.49 4.66 14.73
C LEU A 178 17.06 5.97 14.05
N SER A 179 17.94 6.59 13.28
CA SER A 179 17.60 7.78 12.50
C SER A 179 16.55 7.47 11.43
N MET A 180 16.68 6.36 10.70
CA MET A 180 15.67 5.94 9.72
C MET A 180 14.32 5.64 10.37
N LEU A 181 14.30 5.01 11.55
CA LEU A 181 13.07 4.75 12.30
C LEU A 181 12.40 6.07 12.74
N LEU A 182 13.18 7.02 13.26
CA LEU A 182 12.69 8.35 13.63
C LEU A 182 12.06 9.08 12.43
N GLU A 183 12.74 9.05 11.28
CA GLU A 183 12.29 9.69 10.03
C GLU A 183 11.04 9.03 9.42
N ALA A 184 10.87 7.73 9.59
CA ALA A 184 9.73 6.98 9.07
C ALA A 184 8.48 7.06 9.98
N MET A 185 8.60 7.60 11.20
CA MET A 185 7.44 7.71 12.10
C MET A 185 6.39 8.69 11.54
N PRO A 186 5.10 8.29 11.52
CA PRO A 186 4.01 9.15 11.09
C PRO A 186 3.71 10.26 12.10
N ASP A 187 4.03 10.05 13.37
CA ASP A 187 3.88 11.03 14.44
C ASP A 187 5.01 12.05 14.40
N GLY A 188 4.68 13.32 14.68
CA GLY A 188 5.65 14.39 14.77
C GLY A 188 6.49 14.26 16.03
N VAL A 189 7.80 14.10 15.89
CA VAL A 189 8.73 14.02 17.03
C VAL A 189 9.64 15.23 17.03
N VAL A 190 9.67 15.91 18.18
CA VAL A 190 10.52 17.08 18.43
C VAL A 190 11.30 16.88 19.71
N ALA A 191 12.61 17.16 19.69
CA ALA A 191 13.47 17.07 20.87
C ALA A 191 14.33 18.32 21.07
N CYS A 192 14.60 18.64 22.33
CA CYS A 192 15.49 19.70 22.76
C CYS A 192 16.64 19.17 23.61
N GLY A 193 17.79 19.87 23.58
CA GLY A 193 18.95 19.55 24.42
C GLY A 193 18.83 20.01 25.87
N THR A 194 19.90 19.83 26.64
CA THR A 194 20.02 20.32 28.03
C THR A 194 19.95 21.83 28.16
N ASP A 195 20.35 22.54 27.11
CA ASP A 195 20.26 23.99 26.92
C ASP A 195 18.83 24.46 26.60
N GLY A 196 17.88 23.54 26.42
CA GLY A 196 16.52 23.85 26.02
C GLY A 196 16.42 24.27 24.56
N LEU A 197 17.47 24.09 23.74
CA LEU A 197 17.45 24.42 22.32
C LEU A 197 16.95 23.23 21.51
N LEU A 198 16.11 23.51 20.49
CA LEU A 198 15.60 22.49 19.58
C LEU A 198 16.73 21.91 18.75
N ARG A 199 16.83 20.58 18.73
CA ARG A 199 17.89 19.85 18.01
C ARG A 199 17.34 18.95 16.93
N GLU A 200 16.20 18.32 17.18
CA GLU A 200 15.69 17.28 16.29
C GLU A 200 14.22 17.50 16.00
N PHE A 201 13.89 17.51 14.71
CA PHE A 201 12.56 17.32 14.18
C PHE A 201 12.65 16.12 13.24
N ASN A 202 11.71 15.19 13.31
CA ASN A 202 11.59 14.16 12.30
C ASN A 202 10.86 14.67 11.04
N HIS A 203 10.71 13.82 10.03
CA HIS A 203 10.01 14.15 8.79
C HIS A 203 8.61 14.72 9.03
N ALA A 204 7.79 14.06 9.85
CA ALA A 204 6.43 14.49 10.16
C ALA A 204 6.40 15.86 10.85
N ALA A 205 7.23 16.08 11.87
CA ALA A 205 7.32 17.36 12.56
C ALA A 205 7.71 18.51 11.61
N ARG A 206 8.68 18.30 10.72
CA ARG A 206 9.06 19.31 9.70
C ARG A 206 7.91 19.64 8.75
N GLN A 207 7.15 18.62 8.32
CA GLN A 207 5.99 18.86 7.46
C GLN A 207 4.90 19.64 8.18
N TRP A 208 4.60 19.31 9.44
CA TRP A 208 3.51 19.93 10.20
C TRP A 208 3.82 21.37 10.58
N HIS A 209 5.08 21.65 10.96
CA HIS A 209 5.52 23.00 11.32
C HIS A 209 5.98 23.83 10.11
N GLY A 210 6.10 23.22 8.93
CA GLY A 210 6.51 23.88 7.68
C GLY A 210 7.94 24.47 7.70
N THR A 211 8.72 24.18 8.73
CA THR A 211 10.03 24.79 8.98
C THR A 211 10.97 23.78 9.67
N ASP A 212 12.28 23.95 9.48
CA ASP A 212 13.31 23.18 10.18
C ASP A 212 13.53 23.70 11.62
N PRO A 213 14.06 22.86 12.54
CA PRO A 213 14.43 23.29 13.88
C PRO A 213 15.39 24.47 13.82
N ARG A 214 15.00 25.59 14.42
CA ARG A 214 15.84 26.77 14.60
C ARG A 214 16.25 26.91 16.06
N LEU A 215 17.46 27.42 16.27
CA LEU A 215 17.95 27.81 17.59
C LEU A 215 17.20 29.06 18.07
N LEU A 216 16.01 28.84 18.61
CA LEU A 216 15.15 29.87 19.19
C LEU A 216 14.94 29.59 20.69
N PRO A 217 14.93 30.63 21.54
CA PRO A 217 14.60 30.45 22.95
C PRO A 217 13.14 29.98 23.10
N PRO A 218 12.81 29.21 24.15
CA PRO A 218 11.47 28.65 24.32
C PRO A 218 10.32 29.64 24.29
N GLU A 219 10.56 30.89 24.71
CA GLU A 219 9.58 31.99 24.69
C GLU A 219 9.06 32.33 23.29
N GLN A 220 9.81 31.98 22.24
CA GLN A 220 9.45 32.28 20.86
C GLN A 220 8.81 31.09 20.13
N TRP A 221 8.76 29.90 20.76
CA TRP A 221 8.29 28.69 20.08
C TRP A 221 6.83 28.77 19.68
N ALA A 222 5.95 29.22 20.59
CA ALA A 222 4.51 29.27 20.30
C ALA A 222 4.20 30.18 19.10
N LEU A 223 4.84 31.35 19.03
CA LEU A 223 4.64 32.30 17.93
C LEU A 223 5.32 31.82 16.64
N HIS A 224 6.53 31.27 16.72
CA HIS A 224 7.28 30.88 15.53
C HIS A 224 6.74 29.62 14.85
N PHE A 225 6.27 28.65 15.64
CA PHE A 225 5.75 27.38 15.15
C PHE A 225 4.22 27.34 15.09
N ASP A 226 3.56 28.50 15.22
CA ASP A 226 2.11 28.66 15.17
C ASP A 226 1.37 27.66 16.09
N LEU A 227 1.74 27.63 17.37
CA LEU A 227 1.15 26.74 18.38
C LEU A 227 -0.02 27.43 19.09
N TYR A 228 -1.19 26.79 19.05
CA TYR A 228 -2.42 27.28 19.65
C TYR A 228 -2.95 26.28 20.68
N THR A 229 -3.78 26.75 21.61
CA THR A 229 -4.52 25.92 22.56
C THR A 229 -5.45 24.94 21.84
N ALA A 230 -6.00 23.95 22.57
CA ALA A 230 -6.87 22.90 22.03
C ALA A 230 -8.14 23.41 21.31
N ASP A 231 -8.55 24.65 21.58
CA ASP A 231 -9.66 25.36 20.92
C ASP A 231 -9.30 25.91 19.53
N GLY A 232 -8.01 25.93 19.18
CA GLY A 232 -7.49 26.44 17.91
C GLY A 232 -7.51 27.97 17.76
N THR A 233 -7.83 28.73 18.80
CA THR A 233 -8.01 30.20 18.70
C THR A 233 -6.99 31.00 19.49
N HIS A 234 -6.63 30.58 20.70
CA HIS A 234 -5.67 31.29 21.53
C HIS A 234 -4.25 30.75 21.30
N LEU A 235 -3.26 31.64 21.30
CA LEU A 235 -1.85 31.22 21.21
C LEU A 235 -1.48 30.43 22.47
N LEU A 236 -0.75 29.33 22.31
CA LEU A 236 -0.37 28.46 23.43
C LEU A 236 0.60 29.21 24.36
N PRO A 237 0.30 29.38 25.66
CA PRO A 237 1.23 30.01 26.59
C PRO A 237 2.54 29.23 26.68
N THR A 238 3.67 29.93 26.80
CA THR A 238 5.01 29.33 26.82
C THR A 238 5.12 28.22 27.86
N GLU A 239 4.63 28.44 29.09
CA GLU A 239 4.60 27.44 30.17
C GLU A 239 3.69 26.25 29.91
N ALA A 240 2.74 26.36 28.97
CA ALA A 240 1.83 25.28 28.60
C ALA A 240 2.40 24.37 27.49
N ILE A 241 3.50 24.76 26.83
CA ILE A 241 4.11 23.97 25.75
C ILE A 241 4.57 22.60 26.29
N PRO A 242 4.06 21.47 25.75
CA PRO A 242 4.36 20.13 26.26
C PRO A 242 5.86 19.84 26.36
N LEU A 243 6.64 20.17 25.32
CA LEU A 243 8.08 19.97 25.31
C LEU A 243 8.81 20.78 26.39
N LEU A 244 8.38 22.03 26.64
CA LEU A 244 9.02 22.88 27.65
C LEU A 244 8.73 22.38 29.08
N ARG A 245 7.50 21.92 29.31
CA ARG A 245 7.11 21.28 30.59
C ARG A 245 7.92 20.02 30.84
N ALA A 246 8.11 19.21 29.81
CA ALA A 246 8.96 18.02 29.88
C ALA A 246 10.43 18.35 30.14
N TRP A 247 10.96 19.40 29.52
CA TRP A 247 12.31 19.89 29.80
C TRP A 247 12.49 20.39 31.25
N ARG A 248 11.42 20.89 31.88
CA ARG A 248 11.39 21.23 33.32
C ARG A 248 11.20 20.01 34.24
N GLY A 249 11.07 18.81 33.68
CA GLY A 249 10.98 17.54 34.42
C GLY A 249 9.56 16.95 34.55
N GLU A 250 8.54 17.56 33.94
CA GLU A 250 7.19 17.00 33.95
C GLU A 250 7.03 15.85 32.95
N HIS A 251 6.22 14.84 33.27
CA HIS A 251 5.81 13.83 32.29
C HIS A 251 4.44 14.23 31.76
N VAL A 252 4.39 14.74 30.54
CA VAL A 252 3.17 15.27 29.93
C VAL A 252 2.49 14.15 29.15
N ARG A 253 1.20 13.93 29.39
CA ARG A 253 0.38 12.95 28.68
C ARG A 253 -0.87 13.60 28.14
N ASN A 254 -1.26 13.21 26.93
CA ASN A 254 -2.51 13.61 26.28
C ASN A 254 -2.74 15.13 26.27
N ALA A 255 -1.68 15.93 26.14
CA ALA A 255 -1.81 17.38 26.07
C ALA A 255 -2.22 17.78 24.65
N GLU A 256 -3.41 18.35 24.50
CA GLU A 256 -3.91 18.79 23.20
C GLU A 256 -3.43 20.18 22.85
N MET A 257 -3.00 20.36 21.59
CA MET A 257 -2.73 21.66 20.99
C MET A 257 -3.06 21.64 19.50
N VAL A 258 -3.12 22.82 18.89
CA VAL A 258 -3.36 22.97 17.45
C VAL A 258 -2.15 23.65 16.81
N ILE A 259 -1.63 23.05 15.74
CA ILE A 259 -0.54 23.61 14.94
C ILE A 259 -1.16 24.28 13.71
N ARG A 260 -0.90 25.57 13.51
CA ARG A 260 -1.43 26.36 12.37
C ARG A 260 -0.31 26.95 11.52
N ALA A 261 0.66 26.12 11.15
CA ALA A 261 1.81 26.57 10.39
C ALA A 261 1.40 27.21 9.05
N THR A 262 2.01 28.35 8.76
CA THR A 262 1.73 29.11 7.53
C THR A 262 1.95 28.24 6.27
N GLY A 263 0.90 28.07 5.45
CA GLY A 263 0.95 27.27 4.22
C GLY A 263 0.64 25.77 4.39
N GLN A 264 0.36 25.31 5.61
CA GLN A 264 -0.08 23.95 5.92
C GLN A 264 -1.54 23.96 6.43
N PRO A 265 -2.31 22.87 6.25
CA PRO A 265 -3.61 22.74 6.89
C PRO A 265 -3.46 22.72 8.42
N PRO A 266 -4.40 23.32 9.18
CA PRO A 266 -4.36 23.27 10.64
C PRO A 266 -4.49 21.82 11.11
N ARG A 267 -3.70 21.44 12.12
CA ARG A 267 -3.70 20.08 12.68
C ARG A 267 -3.96 20.13 14.17
N SER A 268 -4.91 19.31 14.62
CA SER A 268 -5.09 19.03 16.04
C SER A 268 -4.16 17.89 16.44
N VAL A 269 -3.28 18.14 17.40
CA VAL A 269 -2.31 17.14 17.84
C VAL A 269 -2.46 16.82 19.32
N LEU A 270 -2.31 15.54 19.64
CA LEU A 270 -2.24 15.02 21.00
C LEU A 270 -0.77 14.76 21.36
N CYS A 271 -0.28 15.45 22.39
CA CYS A 271 1.14 15.49 22.71
C CYS A 271 1.44 14.69 23.97
N ASN A 272 2.46 13.85 23.86
CA ASN A 272 3.12 13.19 24.98
C ASN A 272 4.57 13.66 25.02
N ALA A 273 5.01 14.18 26.15
CA ALA A 273 6.37 14.69 26.29
C ALA A 273 7.03 14.19 27.57
N ASP A 274 8.29 13.82 27.48
CA ASP A 274 9.08 13.24 28.57
C ASP A 274 10.50 13.84 28.63
N PRO A 275 11.06 14.00 29.85
CA PRO A 275 12.46 14.34 30.03
C PRO A 275 13.33 13.17 29.55
N VAL A 276 14.39 13.49 28.79
CA VAL A 276 15.40 12.51 28.39
C VAL A 276 16.50 12.54 29.43
N VAL A 277 16.73 11.41 30.09
CA VAL A 277 17.78 11.22 31.10
C VAL A 277 18.78 10.16 30.64
N GLY A 278 20.06 10.40 30.90
CA GLY A 278 21.13 9.42 30.64
C GLY A 278 21.22 8.38 31.74
N ASP A 279 22.06 7.36 31.53
CA ASP A 279 22.20 6.17 32.40
C ASP A 279 22.53 6.49 33.87
N ASN A 280 23.12 7.66 34.13
CA ASN A 280 23.51 8.11 35.47
C ASN A 280 22.50 9.10 36.10
N GLY A 281 21.30 9.24 35.52
CA GLY A 281 20.30 10.23 35.94
C GLY A 281 20.62 11.66 35.53
N THR A 282 21.59 11.87 34.65
CA THR A 282 21.93 13.18 34.10
C THR A 282 20.87 13.61 33.08
N ALA A 283 20.28 14.80 33.25
CA ALA A 283 19.36 15.35 32.26
C ALA A 283 20.08 15.56 30.92
N LEU A 284 19.52 15.02 29.84
CA LEU A 284 20.02 15.15 28.46
C LEU A 284 19.14 16.08 27.61
N GLY A 285 17.88 16.30 28.01
CA GLY A 285 16.94 17.14 27.29
C GLY A 285 15.49 16.73 27.52
N ALA A 286 14.65 16.95 26.52
CA ALA A 286 13.27 16.44 26.50
C ALA A 286 12.85 16.08 25.08
N VAL A 287 11.88 15.17 24.98
CA VAL A 287 11.27 14.75 23.72
C VAL A 287 9.76 14.93 23.81
N CYS A 288 9.15 15.37 22.72
CA CYS A 288 7.72 15.49 22.56
C CYS A 288 7.30 14.74 21.30
N VAL A 289 6.39 13.79 21.47
CA VAL A 289 5.70 13.07 20.39
C VAL A 289 4.31 13.66 20.23
N MET A 290 3.94 13.99 19.01
CA MET A 290 2.70 14.63 18.63
C MET A 290 1.96 13.69 17.69
N HIS A 291 0.78 13.23 18.10
CA HIS A 291 -0.08 12.37 17.29
C HIS A 291 -1.16 13.21 16.61
N ASP A 292 -1.38 13.04 15.31
CA ASP A 292 -2.42 13.78 14.58
C ASP A 292 -3.82 13.18 14.87
N ILE A 293 -4.65 13.95 15.57
CA ILE A 293 -6.02 13.59 15.94
C ILE A 293 -7.07 14.39 15.16
N THR A 294 -6.68 15.06 14.07
CA THR A 294 -7.56 15.94 13.29
C THR A 294 -8.78 15.18 12.77
N GLN A 295 -8.57 14.02 12.13
CA GLN A 295 -9.67 13.19 11.62
C GLN A 295 -10.60 12.69 12.73
N LEU A 296 -10.05 12.37 13.90
CA LEU A 296 -10.84 11.91 15.05
C LEU A 296 -11.72 13.04 15.60
N LYS A 297 -11.18 14.26 15.70
CA LYS A 297 -11.96 15.44 16.11
C LYS A 297 -13.04 15.79 15.09
N ASP A 298 -12.72 15.77 13.80
CA ASP A 298 -13.68 16.05 12.73
C ASP A 298 -14.83 15.02 12.74
N ALA A 299 -14.52 13.74 12.92
CA ALA A 299 -15.54 12.68 13.02
C ALA A 299 -16.41 12.82 14.28
N SER A 300 -15.82 13.13 15.44
CA SER A 300 -16.54 13.37 16.68
C SER A 300 -17.47 14.58 16.59
N ALA A 301 -16.97 15.68 16.01
CA ALA A 301 -17.76 16.89 15.76
C ALA A 301 -18.89 16.64 14.76
N ALA A 302 -18.65 15.86 13.70
CA ALA A 302 -19.67 15.48 12.73
C ALA A 302 -20.77 14.62 13.38
N LEU A 303 -20.41 13.65 14.21
CA LEU A 303 -21.38 12.82 14.93
C LEU A 303 -22.21 13.63 15.94
N ALA A 304 -21.56 14.53 16.68
CA ALA A 304 -22.26 15.44 17.60
C ALA A 304 -23.21 16.38 16.84
N GLY A 305 -22.78 16.89 15.68
CA GLY A 305 -23.59 17.71 14.79
C GLY A 305 -24.82 16.95 14.25
N GLU A 306 -24.63 15.70 13.82
CA GLU A 306 -25.74 14.87 13.32
C GLU A 306 -26.72 14.50 14.44
N ARG A 307 -26.22 14.17 15.64
CA ARG A 307 -27.08 13.90 16.81
C ARG A 307 -27.90 15.13 17.21
N ALA A 308 -27.29 16.32 17.21
CA ALA A 308 -27.99 17.57 17.49
C ALA A 308 -29.05 17.88 16.42
N ARG A 309 -28.74 17.61 15.14
CA ARG A 309 -29.68 17.77 14.03
C ARG A 309 -30.89 16.85 14.16
N LEU A 310 -30.69 15.57 14.47
CA LEU A 310 -31.79 14.61 14.65
C LEU A 310 -32.69 15.00 15.83
N GLN A 311 -32.10 15.42 16.96
CA GLN A 311 -32.87 15.92 18.10
C GLN A 311 -33.69 17.16 17.73
N ALA A 312 -33.09 18.12 17.01
CA ALA A 312 -33.78 19.32 16.56
C ALA A 312 -34.95 19.02 15.60
N LEU A 313 -34.86 17.98 14.77
CA LEU A 313 -35.98 17.55 13.91
C LEU A 313 -37.16 17.01 14.73
N VAL A 314 -36.90 16.22 15.77
CA VAL A 314 -37.93 15.70 16.68
C VAL A 314 -38.56 16.84 17.49
N ASP A 315 -37.75 17.78 17.96
CA ASP A 315 -38.21 18.92 18.77
C ASP A 315 -38.98 19.97 17.94
N ALA A 316 -38.61 20.15 16.66
CA ALA A 316 -39.30 21.04 15.74
C ALA A 316 -40.68 20.51 15.29
N SER A 317 -40.92 19.19 15.41
CA SER A 317 -42.20 18.58 15.08
C SER A 317 -43.24 18.90 16.16
N GLN A 318 -43.93 20.02 15.94
CA GLN A 318 -44.86 20.61 16.89
C GLN A 318 -46.31 20.12 16.70
N ASP A 319 -46.69 19.77 15.47
CA ASP A 319 -48.06 19.36 15.14
C ASP A 319 -48.30 17.85 15.32
N VAL A 320 -47.22 17.08 15.54
CA VAL A 320 -47.27 15.65 15.82
C VAL A 320 -46.65 15.38 17.18
N ALA A 321 -47.41 14.74 18.06
CA ALA A 321 -46.93 14.26 19.33
C ALA A 321 -46.12 12.97 19.12
N ILE A 322 -44.84 12.99 19.51
CA ILE A 322 -43.92 11.86 19.39
C ILE A 322 -43.50 11.44 20.79
N MET A 323 -43.68 10.16 21.09
CA MET A 323 -43.35 9.55 22.37
C MET A 323 -42.60 8.25 22.12
N ALA A 324 -41.44 8.05 22.75
CA ALA A 324 -40.73 6.77 22.71
C ALA A 324 -40.66 6.16 24.11
N PHE A 325 -40.69 4.84 24.19
CA PHE A 325 -40.60 4.11 25.45
C PHE A 325 -39.80 2.81 25.31
N ASP A 326 -39.16 2.44 26.42
CA ASP A 326 -38.32 1.25 26.52
C ASP A 326 -39.15 -0.06 26.38
N PRO A 327 -38.49 -1.23 26.24
CA PRO A 327 -39.19 -2.51 26.16
C PRO A 327 -40.01 -2.86 27.41
N GLN A 328 -39.78 -2.16 28.53
CA GLN A 328 -40.50 -2.31 29.80
C GLN A 328 -41.71 -1.36 29.91
N GLY A 329 -41.92 -0.47 28.94
CA GLY A 329 -43.07 0.45 28.86
C GLY A 329 -42.86 1.80 29.57
N ARG A 330 -41.62 2.25 29.78
CA ARG A 330 -41.31 3.56 30.39
C ARG A 330 -40.93 4.60 29.34
N LEU A 331 -41.49 5.80 29.44
CA LEU A 331 -41.19 6.90 28.51
C LEU A 331 -39.73 7.33 28.57
N GLU A 332 -39.08 7.35 27.41
CA GLU A 332 -37.70 7.84 27.22
C GLU A 332 -37.66 9.13 26.41
N LEU A 333 -38.67 9.38 25.57
CA LEU A 333 -38.77 10.57 24.74
C LEU A 333 -40.19 11.11 24.78
N PHE A 334 -40.31 12.43 24.94
CA PHE A 334 -41.57 13.16 24.92
C PHE A 334 -41.32 14.53 24.27
N ASN A 335 -41.70 14.68 23.00
CA ASN A 335 -41.36 15.89 22.24
C ASN A 335 -42.31 17.08 22.55
N PRO A 336 -41.98 18.31 22.13
CA PRO A 336 -42.84 19.48 22.33
C PRO A 336 -44.24 19.36 21.71
N GLY A 337 -44.40 18.56 20.65
CA GLY A 337 -45.70 18.22 20.09
C GLY A 337 -46.58 17.45 21.08
N ALA A 338 -46.00 16.48 21.80
CA ALA A 338 -46.66 15.70 22.83
C ALA A 338 -47.00 16.56 24.07
N GLU A 339 -46.10 17.47 24.45
CA GLU A 339 -46.37 18.43 25.52
C GLU A 339 -47.57 19.31 25.21
N ARG A 340 -47.62 19.88 24.00
CA ARG A 340 -48.77 20.67 23.55
C ARG A 340 -50.03 19.81 23.48
N LEU A 341 -49.96 18.61 22.92
CA LEU A 341 -51.15 17.77 22.73
C LEU A 341 -51.76 17.33 24.06
N LEU A 342 -50.94 16.91 25.03
CA LEU A 342 -51.40 16.28 26.28
C LEU A 342 -51.39 17.24 27.48
N GLY A 343 -50.69 18.37 27.41
CA GLY A 343 -50.62 19.37 28.48
C GLY A 343 -49.65 19.02 29.61
N TYR A 344 -48.82 17.99 29.45
CA TYR A 344 -47.74 17.61 30.37
C TYR A 344 -46.40 18.15 29.85
N SER A 345 -45.46 18.46 30.73
CA SER A 345 -44.05 18.67 30.33
C SER A 345 -43.29 17.35 30.32
N ALA A 346 -42.23 17.24 29.52
CA ALA A 346 -41.40 16.04 29.42
C ALA A 346 -40.86 15.59 30.80
N ASP A 347 -40.35 16.53 31.59
CA ASP A 347 -39.80 16.27 32.93
C ASP A 347 -40.84 15.65 33.90
N GLU A 348 -42.13 15.91 33.69
CA GLU A 348 -43.20 15.36 34.55
C GLU A 348 -43.52 13.89 34.24
N VAL A 349 -43.23 13.42 33.02
CA VAL A 349 -43.75 12.14 32.50
C VAL A 349 -42.66 11.17 32.05
N LEU A 350 -41.42 11.62 31.84
CA LEU A 350 -40.29 10.73 31.54
C LEU A 350 -40.12 9.66 32.65
N GLY A 351 -39.89 8.42 32.24
CA GLY A 351 -39.78 7.25 33.12
C GLY A 351 -41.12 6.66 33.61
N THR A 352 -42.26 7.30 33.29
CA THR A 352 -43.60 6.82 33.64
C THR A 352 -44.25 6.01 32.51
N CYS A 353 -45.38 5.36 32.80
CA CYS A 353 -46.12 4.55 31.83
C CYS A 353 -47.10 5.43 31.03
N PRO A 354 -47.11 5.37 29.67
CA PRO A 354 -48.00 6.20 28.85
C PRO A 354 -49.50 5.86 28.98
N ALA A 355 -49.88 4.79 29.68
CA ALA A 355 -51.28 4.39 29.87
C ALA A 355 -52.16 5.51 30.47
N GLN A 356 -51.57 6.45 31.22
CA GLN A 356 -52.28 7.59 31.82
C GLN A 356 -52.87 8.57 30.80
N PHE A 357 -52.37 8.59 29.56
CA PHE A 357 -52.84 9.51 28.52
C PHE A 357 -54.07 9.00 27.77
N HIS A 358 -54.50 7.77 28.03
CA HIS A 358 -55.61 7.13 27.31
C HIS A 358 -56.89 7.17 28.12
N LEU A 359 -58.03 7.19 27.43
CA LEU A 359 -59.31 7.03 28.09
C LEU A 359 -59.40 5.60 28.70
N PRO A 360 -59.60 5.43 30.02
CA PRO A 360 -59.48 4.13 30.67
C PRO A 360 -60.40 3.06 30.07
N ALA A 361 -61.65 3.40 29.76
CA ALA A 361 -62.63 2.47 29.19
C ALA A 361 -62.32 2.07 27.73
N GLU A 362 -61.61 2.93 26.97
CA GLU A 362 -61.16 2.62 25.62
C GLU A 362 -59.91 1.73 25.70
N LEU A 363 -58.93 2.08 26.54
CA LEU A 363 -57.73 1.30 26.77
C LEU A 363 -58.04 -0.13 27.25
N GLU A 364 -58.93 -0.29 28.25
CA GLU A 364 -59.36 -1.60 28.75
C GLU A 364 -60.01 -2.46 27.66
N ARG A 365 -60.78 -1.84 26.76
CA ARG A 365 -61.42 -2.52 25.63
C ARG A 365 -60.38 -3.05 24.64
N HIS A 366 -59.43 -2.22 24.21
CA HIS A 366 -58.37 -2.65 23.30
C HIS A 366 -57.46 -3.72 23.93
N MET A 367 -57.16 -3.59 25.23
CA MET A 367 -56.39 -4.59 25.95
C MET A 367 -57.14 -5.93 26.09
N ALA A 368 -58.45 -5.92 26.30
CA ALA A 368 -59.27 -7.14 26.37
C ALA A 368 -59.35 -7.87 25.01
N THR A 369 -59.38 -7.14 23.89
CA THR A 369 -59.40 -7.72 22.54
C THR A 369 -58.12 -8.47 22.18
N LEU A 370 -56.98 -8.07 22.76
CA LEU A 370 -55.67 -8.64 22.42
C LEU A 370 -55.34 -9.97 23.11
N ALA A 371 -56.06 -10.36 24.17
CA ALA A 371 -55.97 -11.69 24.82
C ALA A 371 -54.55 -12.21 25.19
N VAL A 372 -53.57 -11.34 25.46
CA VAL A 372 -52.18 -11.70 25.85
C VAL A 372 -51.93 -11.33 27.32
N ALA A 373 -51.44 -12.28 28.13
CA ALA A 373 -51.09 -12.06 29.55
C ALA A 373 -49.59 -12.32 29.82
N PRO A 374 -48.91 -11.53 30.69
CA PRO A 374 -49.45 -10.45 31.51
C PRO A 374 -49.63 -9.14 30.73
N PHE A 375 -50.71 -8.43 31.06
CA PHE A 375 -51.11 -7.18 30.42
C PHE A 375 -50.19 -6.02 30.81
N SER A 376 -49.45 -5.47 29.86
CA SER A 376 -48.66 -4.24 30.03
C SER A 376 -48.82 -3.30 28.83
N TYR A 377 -48.53 -2.01 29.02
CA TYR A 377 -48.56 -1.06 27.91
C TYR A 377 -47.57 -1.44 26.79
N ALA A 378 -46.45 -2.08 27.12
CA ALA A 378 -45.50 -2.63 26.13
C ALA A 378 -46.11 -3.75 25.29
N THR A 379 -46.96 -4.62 25.87
CA THR A 379 -47.66 -5.66 25.09
C THR A 379 -48.71 -5.09 24.14
N LEU A 380 -49.39 -3.99 24.53
CA LEU A 380 -50.30 -3.25 23.65
C LEU A 380 -49.53 -2.64 22.46
N ALA A 381 -48.41 -1.98 22.72
CA ALA A 381 -47.57 -1.37 21.69
C ALA A 381 -47.00 -2.40 20.71
N ALA A 382 -46.54 -3.55 21.21
CA ALA A 382 -46.05 -4.65 20.39
C ALA A 382 -47.13 -5.22 19.47
N ALA A 383 -48.35 -5.41 19.99
CA ALA A 383 -49.47 -5.90 19.21
C ALA A 383 -49.96 -4.87 18.18
N ALA A 384 -49.97 -3.58 18.56
CA ALA A 384 -50.37 -2.48 17.68
C ALA A 384 -49.38 -2.26 16.52
N ALA A 385 -48.08 -2.47 16.73
CA ALA A 385 -47.06 -2.33 15.69
C ALA A 385 -47.01 -3.51 14.70
N GLY A 386 -47.68 -4.64 15.00
CA GLY A 386 -47.72 -5.85 14.18
C GLY A 386 -48.98 -6.00 13.31
N ASP A 387 -49.60 -4.90 12.88
CA ASP A 387 -50.82 -4.83 12.04
C ASP A 387 -52.14 -5.29 12.69
N VAL A 388 -52.18 -5.61 13.99
CA VAL A 388 -53.42 -6.09 14.65
C VAL A 388 -54.39 -4.95 15.01
N LEU A 389 -53.93 -3.70 15.03
CA LEU A 389 -54.72 -2.49 15.29
C LEU A 389 -54.54 -1.48 14.15
N ALA A 390 -55.02 -1.83 12.95
CA ALA A 390 -55.00 -0.94 11.80
C ALA A 390 -55.92 0.27 12.02
N GLU A 391 -55.30 1.46 12.13
CA GLU A 391 -55.90 2.81 12.08
C GLU A 391 -57.17 3.02 12.91
N GLU A 392 -57.06 2.93 14.24
CA GLU A 392 -58.11 3.45 15.11
C GLU A 392 -57.85 4.91 15.48
N LEU A 393 -58.92 5.70 15.46
CA LEU A 393 -58.95 7.00 16.09
C LEU A 393 -59.06 6.79 17.60
N TRP A 394 -58.04 7.17 18.34
CA TRP A 394 -57.98 7.06 19.79
C TRP A 394 -58.46 8.33 20.46
N THR A 395 -58.92 8.19 21.70
CA THR A 395 -59.24 9.32 22.57
C THR A 395 -58.16 9.47 23.62
N LEU A 396 -57.32 10.49 23.46
CA LEU A 396 -56.34 10.86 24.48
C LEU A 396 -56.96 11.85 25.46
N VAL A 397 -56.58 11.70 26.72
CA VAL A 397 -57.00 12.53 27.84
C VAL A 397 -55.85 13.47 28.18
N ARG A 398 -56.11 14.78 28.06
CA ARG A 398 -55.17 15.81 28.48
C ARG A 398 -55.12 15.95 30.01
N LYS A 399 -54.08 16.61 30.51
CA LYS A 399 -53.88 16.93 31.93
C LYS A 399 -55.06 17.68 32.57
N ASP A 400 -55.75 18.53 31.81
CA ASP A 400 -56.93 19.30 32.23
C ASP A 400 -58.26 18.53 32.11
N GLY A 401 -58.22 17.30 31.58
CA GLY A 401 -59.38 16.45 31.33
C GLY A 401 -60.02 16.62 29.95
N ASP A 402 -59.51 17.50 29.10
CA ASP A 402 -59.99 17.65 27.72
C ASP A 402 -59.71 16.38 26.91
N LEU A 403 -60.69 15.97 26.10
CA LEU A 403 -60.58 14.82 25.21
C LEU A 403 -60.12 15.26 23.83
N ARG A 404 -59.07 14.62 23.32
CA ARG A 404 -58.55 14.84 21.97
C ARG A 404 -58.72 13.60 21.12
N ARG A 405 -59.37 13.75 19.97
CA ARG A 405 -59.45 12.69 18.97
C ARG A 405 -58.18 12.72 18.17
N VAL A 406 -57.41 11.65 18.30
CA VAL A 406 -56.11 11.54 17.65
C VAL A 406 -56.06 10.32 16.77
N ARG A 407 -55.30 10.42 15.70
CA ARG A 407 -54.81 9.24 15.01
C ARG A 407 -53.50 8.84 15.66
N LEU A 408 -53.50 7.68 16.31
CA LEU A 408 -52.36 7.15 17.06
C LEU A 408 -51.80 5.93 16.33
N CYS A 409 -50.49 5.93 16.08
CA CYS A 409 -49.79 4.77 15.54
C CYS A 409 -48.61 4.37 16.45
N PHE A 410 -48.29 3.08 16.42
CA PHE A 410 -47.18 2.49 17.16
C PHE A 410 -46.22 1.81 16.18
N ASN A 411 -44.92 2.07 16.33
CA ASN A 411 -43.85 1.44 15.57
C ASN A 411 -42.84 0.80 16.51
N VAL A 412 -42.19 -0.28 16.07
CA VAL A 412 -41.08 -0.90 16.82
C VAL A 412 -39.78 -0.20 16.50
N ILE A 413 -38.99 0.13 17.53
CA ILE A 413 -37.61 0.62 17.39
C ILE A 413 -36.68 -0.58 17.56
N HIS A 414 -35.83 -0.81 16.56
CA HIS A 414 -34.81 -1.85 16.58
C HIS A 414 -33.43 -1.28 16.92
N ASP A 415 -32.62 -2.07 17.63
CA ASP A 415 -31.20 -1.75 17.81
C ASP A 415 -30.37 -2.08 16.56
N ALA A 416 -29.07 -1.77 16.59
CA ALA A 416 -28.15 -2.03 15.49
C ALA A 416 -27.97 -3.53 15.15
N GLN A 417 -28.41 -4.45 16.01
CA GLN A 417 -28.38 -5.90 15.82
C GLN A 417 -29.77 -6.48 15.49
N GLN A 418 -30.76 -5.63 15.18
CA GLN A 418 -32.17 -5.98 14.96
C GLN A 418 -32.89 -6.55 16.20
N GLY A 419 -32.34 -6.38 17.40
CA GLY A 419 -33.03 -6.61 18.66
C GLY A 419 -34.10 -5.54 18.93
N LEU A 420 -35.06 -5.85 19.80
CA LEU A 420 -36.07 -4.89 20.25
C LEU A 420 -35.41 -3.85 21.16
N ALA A 421 -35.30 -2.60 20.69
CA ALA A 421 -34.79 -1.48 21.47
C ALA A 421 -35.90 -0.72 22.21
N GLY A 422 -37.12 -0.69 21.67
CA GLY A 422 -38.25 0.00 22.28
C GLY A 422 -39.39 0.20 21.29
N TYR A 423 -40.30 1.12 21.60
CA TYR A 423 -41.45 1.44 20.77
C TYR A 423 -41.60 2.96 20.60
N LEU A 424 -42.10 3.37 19.44
CA LEU A 424 -42.40 4.75 19.07
C LEU A 424 -43.90 4.91 18.89
N ALA A 425 -44.52 5.82 19.63
CA ALA A 425 -45.91 6.23 19.46
C ALA A 425 -45.98 7.64 18.85
N MET A 426 -46.77 7.80 17.79
CA MET A 426 -47.03 9.11 17.17
C MET A 426 -48.52 9.40 17.16
N ALA A 427 -48.91 10.60 17.61
CA ALA A 427 -50.31 11.04 17.64
C ALA A 427 -50.51 12.39 16.94
N ILE A 428 -51.54 12.47 16.09
CA ILE A 428 -51.96 13.70 15.41
C ILE A 428 -53.38 14.07 15.87
N ASP A 429 -53.59 15.29 16.35
CA ASP A 429 -54.93 15.80 16.71
C ASP A 429 -55.74 16.07 15.44
N VAL A 430 -56.83 15.33 15.25
CA VAL A 430 -57.76 15.47 14.11
C VAL A 430 -59.11 16.03 14.54
N THR A 431 -59.21 16.55 15.76
CA THR A 431 -60.48 17.03 16.34
C THR A 431 -61.08 18.18 15.52
N ALA A 432 -60.26 19.14 15.09
CA ALA A 432 -60.70 20.30 14.29
C ALA A 432 -61.00 19.94 12.82
N GLU A 433 -60.24 19.01 12.24
CA GLU A 433 -60.43 18.53 10.86
C GLU A 433 -61.77 17.79 10.70
N LEU A 434 -62.08 16.88 11.63
CA LEU A 434 -63.36 16.15 11.63
C LEU A 434 -64.57 17.06 11.88
N GLN A 435 -64.40 18.16 12.62
CA GLN A 435 -65.45 19.16 12.87
C GLN A 435 -65.67 20.11 11.68
N ALA A 436 -64.61 20.45 10.94
CA ALA A 436 -64.67 21.32 9.75
C ALA A 436 -65.18 20.57 8.50
N GLN A 437 -64.82 19.29 8.35
CA GLN A 437 -65.30 18.45 7.25
C GLN A 437 -66.82 18.34 7.26
N ALA A 438 -67.42 17.93 8.38
CA ALA A 438 -68.88 17.75 8.52
C ALA A 438 -69.76 18.92 8.03
N ALA A 439 -69.26 20.16 7.99
CA ALA A 439 -70.04 21.37 7.69
C ALA A 439 -69.89 21.89 6.23
N ALA A 440 -68.74 21.69 5.56
CA ALA A 440 -68.58 21.95 4.12
C ALA A 440 -69.31 20.86 3.27
N GLN A 441 -69.28 19.63 3.79
CA GLN A 441 -70.18 18.44 3.73
C GLN A 441 -71.13 18.22 2.56
N LEU A 442 -71.96 19.23 2.32
CA LEU A 442 -73.32 18.94 1.88
C LEU A 442 -73.81 19.74 0.68
N ALA A 443 -73.19 20.86 0.30
CA ALA A 443 -73.70 21.67 -0.83
C ALA A 443 -72.62 22.36 -1.65
N ALA A 444 -71.65 23.01 -1.00
CA ALA A 444 -70.43 23.48 -1.66
C ALA A 444 -69.48 22.32 -1.99
N GLU A 445 -69.57 21.22 -1.24
CA GLU A 445 -68.67 20.07 -1.33
C GLU A 445 -68.61 19.32 -2.64
N ARG A 446 -69.59 19.49 -3.53
CA ARG A 446 -69.52 18.90 -4.86
C ARG A 446 -68.85 19.79 -5.89
N PHE A 447 -69.03 21.12 -5.80
CA PHE A 447 -68.51 22.06 -6.81
C PHE A 447 -67.28 22.82 -6.30
N THR A 448 -67.34 23.40 -5.10
CA THR A 448 -66.17 23.91 -4.36
C THR A 448 -65.25 22.77 -3.96
N GLY A 449 -65.77 21.59 -3.58
CA GLY A 449 -64.92 20.41 -3.39
C GLY A 449 -64.12 20.07 -4.65
N ALA A 450 -64.77 19.91 -5.81
CA ALA A 450 -64.07 19.62 -7.06
C ALA A 450 -63.16 20.77 -7.56
N PHE A 451 -63.49 22.04 -7.32
CA PHE A 451 -62.69 23.20 -7.75
C PHE A 451 -61.52 23.52 -6.79
N GLU A 452 -61.72 23.44 -5.47
CA GLU A 452 -60.71 23.72 -4.43
C GLU A 452 -59.82 22.51 -4.10
N THR A 453 -60.37 21.28 -4.10
CA THR A 453 -59.58 20.04 -3.82
C THR A 453 -59.02 19.39 -5.08
N ALA A 454 -59.28 19.95 -6.27
CA ALA A 454 -58.60 19.54 -7.49
C ALA A 454 -57.07 19.66 -7.28
N PRO A 455 -56.31 18.56 -7.41
CA PRO A 455 -54.85 18.59 -7.27
C PRO A 455 -54.16 19.36 -8.42
N GLN A 456 -54.92 19.77 -9.44
CA GLN A 456 -54.46 20.59 -10.56
C GLN A 456 -54.92 22.04 -10.36
N GLY A 457 -54.07 23.01 -10.67
CA GLY A 457 -54.43 24.41 -10.67
C GLY A 457 -55.56 24.69 -11.67
N MET A 458 -56.57 25.45 -11.26
CA MET A 458 -57.70 25.80 -12.11
C MET A 458 -57.95 27.30 -12.02
N ALA A 459 -58.34 27.88 -13.15
CA ALA A 459 -58.73 29.28 -13.23
C ALA A 459 -59.89 29.50 -14.19
N ILE A 460 -60.69 30.51 -13.85
CA ILE A 460 -61.63 31.17 -14.73
C ILE A 460 -60.97 32.47 -15.16
N VAL A 461 -60.81 32.70 -16.46
CA VAL A 461 -60.08 33.84 -17.02
C VAL A 461 -60.97 34.61 -18.00
N SER A 462 -60.97 35.93 -17.96
CA SER A 462 -61.74 36.75 -18.90
C SER A 462 -61.18 36.68 -20.33
N LEU A 463 -61.93 37.19 -21.31
CA LEU A 463 -61.48 37.22 -22.70
C LEU A 463 -60.26 38.13 -22.92
N GLU A 464 -60.08 39.11 -22.03
CA GLU A 464 -58.94 40.03 -21.99
C GLU A 464 -57.73 39.44 -21.26
N GLY A 465 -57.89 38.28 -20.60
CA GLY A 465 -56.83 37.59 -19.88
C GLY A 465 -56.76 37.88 -18.37
N GLU A 466 -57.77 38.56 -17.82
CA GLU A 466 -57.88 38.82 -16.38
C GLU A 466 -58.28 37.55 -15.63
N TRP A 467 -57.64 37.26 -14.49
CA TRP A 467 -58.06 36.15 -13.64
C TRP A 467 -59.36 36.52 -12.92
N ARG A 468 -60.45 35.80 -13.21
CA ARG A 468 -61.77 36.00 -12.59
C ARG A 468 -61.94 35.15 -11.33
N ASP A 469 -61.46 33.92 -11.39
CA ASP A 469 -61.43 33.02 -10.24
C ASP A 469 -60.25 32.06 -10.37
N VAL A 470 -59.69 31.62 -9.24
CA VAL A 470 -58.52 30.74 -9.17
C VAL A 470 -58.63 29.87 -7.93
N ASN A 471 -58.26 28.60 -8.04
CA ASN A 471 -58.26 27.66 -6.91
C ASN A 471 -56.94 27.70 -6.11
N PRO A 472 -56.90 27.12 -4.88
CA PRO A 472 -55.70 27.13 -4.05
C PRO A 472 -54.52 26.41 -4.67
N ALA A 473 -54.78 25.32 -5.41
CA ALA A 473 -53.73 24.62 -6.13
C ALA A 473 -53.00 25.57 -7.11
N LEU A 474 -53.72 26.41 -7.86
CA LEU A 474 -53.09 27.38 -8.76
C LEU A 474 -52.32 28.49 -8.01
N CYS A 475 -52.88 28.97 -6.89
CA CYS A 475 -52.20 29.98 -6.06
C CYS A 475 -50.92 29.42 -5.41
N GLY A 476 -50.95 28.15 -4.97
CA GLY A 476 -49.79 27.44 -4.43
C GLY A 476 -48.74 27.16 -5.50
N ILE A 477 -49.16 26.74 -6.69
CA ILE A 477 -48.28 26.53 -7.85
C ILE A 477 -47.58 27.83 -8.22
N LEU A 478 -48.31 28.94 -8.35
CA LEU A 478 -47.76 30.23 -8.79
C LEU A 478 -47.18 31.10 -7.66
N GLY A 479 -47.38 30.73 -6.40
CA GLY A 479 -46.90 31.47 -5.22
C GLY A 479 -47.50 32.88 -5.05
N TYR A 480 -48.55 33.23 -5.80
CA TYR A 480 -49.30 34.47 -5.60
C TYR A 480 -50.37 34.25 -4.56
N ALA A 481 -50.58 35.25 -3.69
CA ALA A 481 -51.83 35.31 -2.98
C ALA A 481 -52.96 35.49 -4.00
N ARG A 482 -54.09 34.82 -3.78
CA ARG A 482 -55.27 34.85 -4.68
C ARG A 482 -55.63 36.27 -5.12
N GLU A 483 -55.65 37.22 -4.20
CA GLU A 483 -55.98 38.62 -4.46
C GLU A 483 -54.97 39.36 -5.35
N GLN A 484 -53.69 38.99 -5.22
CA GLN A 484 -52.64 39.53 -6.07
C GLN A 484 -52.78 38.95 -7.48
N LEU A 485 -53.02 37.64 -7.58
CA LEU A 485 -53.21 36.96 -8.85
C LEU A 485 -54.42 37.52 -9.60
N LEU A 486 -55.56 37.72 -8.93
CA LEU A 486 -56.77 38.34 -9.49
C LEU A 486 -56.59 39.79 -9.99
N ARG A 487 -55.53 40.49 -9.56
CA ARG A 487 -55.18 41.85 -10.04
C ARG A 487 -54.18 41.84 -11.18
N THR A 488 -53.67 40.68 -11.55
CA THR A 488 -52.79 40.49 -12.70
C THR A 488 -53.58 39.92 -13.87
N THR A 489 -52.86 39.67 -14.95
CA THR A 489 -53.36 38.92 -16.10
C THR A 489 -52.39 37.78 -16.39
N PHE A 490 -52.83 36.73 -17.09
CA PHE A 490 -51.93 35.61 -17.37
C PHE A 490 -50.72 36.03 -18.22
N GLN A 491 -50.87 37.10 -19.01
CA GLN A 491 -49.81 37.65 -19.84
C GLN A 491 -48.65 38.21 -19.01
N GLN A 492 -48.95 38.79 -17.84
CA GLN A 492 -47.96 39.43 -16.97
C GLN A 492 -47.09 38.43 -16.20
N ILE A 493 -47.58 37.21 -16.01
CA ILE A 493 -46.90 36.17 -15.22
C ILE A 493 -46.44 34.99 -16.07
N THR A 494 -46.67 35.02 -17.37
CA THR A 494 -46.09 34.05 -18.31
C THR A 494 -44.67 34.50 -18.67
N HIS A 495 -43.75 33.56 -18.79
CA HIS A 495 -42.37 33.88 -19.18
C HIS A 495 -42.33 34.57 -20.57
N PRO A 496 -41.53 35.62 -20.78
CA PRO A 496 -41.54 36.42 -22.02
C PRO A 496 -41.39 35.59 -23.30
N ASP A 497 -40.48 34.62 -23.31
CA ASP A 497 -40.26 33.73 -24.46
C ASP A 497 -41.48 32.87 -24.85
N ASP A 498 -42.38 32.61 -23.91
CA ASP A 498 -43.50 31.67 -24.08
C ASP A 498 -44.83 32.42 -24.34
N LEU A 499 -44.87 33.75 -24.12
CA LEU A 499 -46.08 34.55 -24.15
C LEU A 499 -46.70 34.71 -25.55
N GLU A 500 -45.88 34.98 -26.57
CA GLU A 500 -46.36 35.23 -27.93
C GLU A 500 -47.09 34.01 -28.52
N MET A 501 -46.55 32.82 -28.24
CA MET A 501 -47.16 31.56 -28.65
C MET A 501 -48.52 31.34 -27.98
N ASP A 502 -48.63 31.62 -26.68
CA ASP A 502 -49.87 31.47 -25.92
C ASP A 502 -50.97 32.42 -26.41
N LEU A 503 -50.63 33.67 -26.69
CA LEU A 503 -51.56 34.66 -27.23
C LEU A 503 -52.13 34.25 -28.60
N GLN A 504 -51.30 33.70 -29.49
CA GLN A 504 -51.75 33.21 -30.79
C GLN A 504 -52.76 32.05 -30.64
N LEU A 505 -52.54 31.17 -29.67
CA LEU A 505 -53.44 30.04 -29.37
C LEU A 505 -54.77 30.50 -28.76
N VAL A 506 -54.74 31.53 -27.91
CA VAL A 506 -55.94 32.18 -27.37
C VAL A 506 -56.76 32.83 -28.49
N GLN A 507 -56.11 33.54 -29.42
CA GLN A 507 -56.82 34.16 -30.54
C GLN A 507 -57.50 33.12 -31.44
N ASP A 508 -56.82 32.03 -31.77
CA ASP A 508 -57.40 30.93 -32.54
C ASP A 508 -58.63 30.31 -31.86
N LEU A 509 -58.65 30.26 -30.51
CA LEU A 509 -59.76 29.73 -29.71
C LEU A 509 -60.98 30.68 -29.74
N VAL A 510 -60.75 31.99 -29.68
CA VAL A 510 -61.80 33.01 -29.78
C VAL A 510 -62.41 33.04 -31.19
N ASP A 511 -61.55 33.03 -32.22
CA ASP A 511 -61.93 33.00 -33.65
C ASP A 511 -62.67 31.72 -34.05
N GLY A 512 -62.72 30.72 -33.17
CA GLY A 512 -63.37 29.43 -33.42
C GLY A 512 -62.58 28.51 -34.36
N LYS A 513 -61.30 28.81 -34.62
CA LYS A 513 -60.40 27.93 -35.39
C LYS A 513 -60.05 26.65 -34.62
N ARG A 514 -60.20 26.66 -33.29
CA ARG A 514 -60.04 25.50 -32.39
C ARG A 514 -61.00 25.59 -31.19
N ALA A 515 -61.29 24.45 -30.57
CA ALA A 515 -62.21 24.35 -29.42
C ALA A 515 -61.50 24.34 -28.05
N SER A 516 -60.22 23.97 -28.02
CA SER A 516 -59.33 24.00 -26.84
C SER A 516 -57.87 23.89 -27.31
N TYR A 517 -56.91 24.12 -26.40
CA TYR A 517 -55.49 23.83 -26.64
C TYR A 517 -54.79 23.37 -25.36
N SER A 518 -53.63 22.72 -25.51
CA SER A 518 -52.71 22.42 -24.43
C SER A 518 -51.29 22.80 -24.82
N LEU A 519 -50.53 23.35 -23.88
CA LEU A 519 -49.19 23.90 -24.08
C LEU A 519 -48.37 23.69 -22.79
N ALA A 520 -47.13 23.23 -22.93
CA ALA A 520 -46.15 23.29 -21.85
C ALA A 520 -45.47 24.66 -21.89
N LYS A 521 -45.55 25.45 -20.82
CA LYS A 521 -44.94 26.78 -20.74
C LYS A 521 -44.45 27.10 -19.33
N ARG A 522 -43.68 28.18 -19.22
CA ARG A 522 -43.15 28.68 -17.95
C ARG A 522 -44.02 29.81 -17.41
N TYR A 523 -44.42 29.68 -16.15
CA TYR A 523 -44.94 30.79 -15.36
C TYR A 523 -43.84 31.35 -14.44
N ILE A 524 -43.98 32.62 -14.08
CA ILE A 524 -43.10 33.32 -13.14
C ILE A 524 -43.91 33.54 -11.86
N SER A 525 -43.43 32.98 -10.76
CA SER A 525 -44.06 33.11 -9.44
C SER A 525 -43.99 34.55 -8.92
N HIS A 526 -44.76 34.86 -7.88
CA HIS A 526 -44.69 36.17 -7.22
C HIS A 526 -43.27 36.48 -6.69
N GLN A 527 -42.49 35.46 -6.36
CA GLN A 527 -41.11 35.59 -5.90
C GLN A 527 -40.09 35.58 -7.07
N GLY A 528 -40.56 35.53 -8.31
CA GLY A 528 -39.73 35.48 -9.51
C GLY A 528 -39.21 34.08 -9.88
N ALA A 529 -39.65 33.02 -9.20
CA ALA A 529 -39.23 31.65 -9.52
C ALA A 529 -39.94 31.15 -10.79
N VAL A 530 -39.22 30.42 -11.64
CA VAL A 530 -39.78 29.82 -12.85
C VAL A 530 -40.45 28.49 -12.51
N ILE A 531 -41.70 28.33 -12.92
CA ILE A 531 -42.52 27.13 -12.70
C ILE A 531 -42.89 26.54 -14.05
N TRP A 532 -42.59 25.25 -14.26
CA TRP A 532 -42.97 24.53 -15.47
C TRP A 532 -44.39 24.03 -15.33
N ALA A 533 -45.27 24.53 -16.20
CA ALA A 533 -46.68 24.17 -16.16
C ALA A 533 -47.17 23.57 -17.49
N GLN A 534 -47.93 22.49 -17.38
CA GLN A 534 -48.78 22.02 -18.45
C GLN A 534 -50.11 22.77 -18.37
N LEU A 535 -50.31 23.72 -19.29
CA LEU A 535 -51.52 24.51 -19.44
C LEU A 535 -52.50 23.82 -20.40
N SER A 536 -53.78 23.77 -20.04
CA SER A 536 -54.88 23.36 -20.93
C SER A 536 -56.00 24.39 -20.83
N VAL A 537 -56.45 24.94 -21.96
CA VAL A 537 -57.44 26.03 -21.99
C VAL A 537 -58.64 25.66 -22.86
N SER A 538 -59.83 25.95 -22.34
CA SER A 538 -61.11 25.81 -23.03
C SER A 538 -61.91 27.11 -22.91
N LEU A 539 -62.77 27.39 -23.90
CA LEU A 539 -63.59 28.60 -23.94
C LEU A 539 -65.06 28.26 -23.63
N VAL A 540 -65.60 28.90 -22.60
CA VAL A 540 -67.01 28.82 -22.25
C VAL A 540 -67.78 29.87 -23.03
N ARG A 541 -68.88 29.44 -23.65
CA ARG A 541 -69.79 30.28 -24.43
C ARG A 541 -71.16 30.32 -23.76
N ASP A 542 -71.87 31.42 -23.92
CA ASP A 542 -73.24 31.53 -23.43
C ASP A 542 -74.23 30.79 -24.36
N SER A 543 -75.53 30.84 -24.02
CA SER A 543 -76.60 30.22 -24.80
C SER A 543 -76.78 30.82 -26.21
N SER A 544 -76.17 31.96 -26.51
CA SER A 544 -76.18 32.59 -27.84
C SER A 544 -74.96 32.23 -28.68
N GLY A 545 -74.01 31.47 -28.11
CA GLY A 545 -72.74 31.09 -28.75
C GLY A 545 -71.64 32.13 -28.61
N ALA A 546 -71.90 33.25 -27.92
CA ALA A 546 -70.90 34.27 -27.66
C ALA A 546 -69.87 33.79 -26.62
N PRO A 547 -68.57 34.08 -26.81
CA PRO A 547 -67.55 33.76 -25.83
C PRO A 547 -67.78 34.52 -24.52
N VAL A 548 -67.63 33.86 -23.37
CA VAL A 548 -67.86 34.44 -22.03
C VAL A 548 -66.55 34.51 -21.23
N HIS A 549 -65.87 33.37 -21.07
CA HIS A 549 -64.63 33.27 -20.30
C HIS A 549 -63.88 31.98 -20.66
N PHE A 550 -62.60 31.91 -20.33
CA PHE A 550 -61.81 30.69 -20.43
C PHE A 550 -61.80 29.93 -19.12
N VAL A 551 -61.82 28.61 -19.22
CA VAL A 551 -61.46 27.71 -18.12
C VAL A 551 -60.09 27.14 -18.42
N SER A 552 -59.13 27.46 -17.55
CA SER A 552 -57.74 27.06 -17.66
C SER A 552 -57.40 26.06 -16.56
N GLN A 553 -56.75 24.97 -16.94
CA GLN A 553 -56.19 23.98 -16.04
C GLN A 553 -54.67 24.01 -16.17
N ILE A 554 -53.98 24.09 -15.03
CA ILE A 554 -52.55 24.33 -14.92
C ILE A 554 -52.00 23.26 -13.99
N GLN A 555 -51.31 22.29 -14.57
CA GLN A 555 -50.59 21.29 -13.78
C GLN A 555 -49.15 21.72 -13.60
N ASP A 556 -48.71 21.84 -12.36
CA ASP A 556 -47.29 21.97 -12.08
C ASP A 556 -46.61 20.62 -12.40
N VAL A 557 -45.71 20.67 -13.36
CA VAL A 557 -44.90 19.53 -13.76
C VAL A 557 -43.44 19.76 -13.38
N THR A 558 -43.16 20.73 -12.52
CA THR A 558 -41.81 21.07 -12.06
C THR A 558 -41.15 19.89 -11.37
N GLU A 559 -41.77 19.19 -10.40
CA GLU A 559 -41.17 17.99 -9.79
C GLU A 559 -40.95 16.86 -10.79
N ARG A 560 -41.84 16.67 -11.77
CA ARG A 560 -41.68 15.63 -12.79
C ARG A 560 -40.56 15.98 -13.78
N HIS A 561 -40.46 17.24 -14.18
CA HIS A 561 -39.36 17.73 -15.00
C HIS A 561 -38.05 17.72 -14.24
N VAL A 562 -38.03 18.14 -12.97
CA VAL A 562 -36.87 18.09 -12.07
C VAL A 562 -36.50 16.66 -11.71
N ALA A 563 -37.44 15.73 -11.55
CA ALA A 563 -37.16 14.31 -11.32
C ALA A 563 -36.65 13.62 -12.58
N ALA A 564 -37.19 13.96 -13.75
CA ALA A 564 -36.66 13.52 -15.04
C ALA A 564 -35.25 14.10 -15.27
N GLU A 565 -35.01 15.36 -14.93
CA GLU A 565 -33.69 15.98 -14.96
C GLU A 565 -32.75 15.38 -13.91
N ARG A 566 -33.20 15.10 -12.69
CA ARG A 566 -32.40 14.44 -11.63
C ARG A 566 -32.10 12.98 -11.96
N LEU A 567 -33.03 12.27 -12.60
CA LEU A 567 -32.79 10.92 -13.10
C LEU A 567 -31.81 10.97 -14.26
N ALA A 568 -31.99 11.89 -15.21
CA ALA A 568 -31.04 12.12 -16.29
C ALA A 568 -29.67 12.57 -15.75
N GLU A 569 -29.62 13.37 -14.69
CA GLU A 569 -28.40 13.81 -14.01
C GLU A 569 -27.76 12.66 -13.23
N SER A 570 -28.54 11.80 -12.57
CA SER A 570 -28.08 10.61 -11.88
C SER A 570 -27.56 9.56 -12.87
N GLU A 571 -28.26 9.31 -13.96
CA GLU A 571 -27.81 8.46 -15.08
C GLU A 571 -26.56 9.03 -15.73
N ALA A 572 -26.52 10.35 -15.98
CA ALA A 572 -25.34 11.04 -16.49
C ALA A 572 -24.19 10.97 -15.49
N ARG A 573 -24.45 11.07 -14.18
CA ARG A 573 -23.46 10.97 -13.10
C ARG A 573 -22.90 9.56 -12.99
N LEU A 574 -23.74 8.52 -13.02
CA LEU A 574 -23.31 7.11 -13.02
C LEU A 574 -22.52 6.77 -14.29
N ARG A 575 -22.96 7.24 -15.47
CA ARG A 575 -22.18 7.15 -16.71
C ARG A 575 -20.86 7.90 -16.61
N ALA A 576 -20.84 9.10 -16.03
CA ALA A 576 -19.63 9.89 -15.84
C ALA A 576 -18.64 9.22 -14.87
N ILE A 577 -19.12 8.59 -13.78
CA ILE A 577 -18.28 7.82 -12.85
C ILE A 577 -17.67 6.60 -13.56
N SER A 578 -18.49 5.84 -14.29
CA SER A 578 -18.03 4.69 -15.08
C SER A 578 -17.03 5.10 -16.16
N ASP A 579 -17.25 6.25 -16.82
CA ASP A 579 -16.37 6.81 -17.85
C ASP A 579 -15.07 7.41 -17.29
N ALA A 580 -15.10 7.95 -16.07
CA ALA A 580 -13.93 8.53 -15.40
C ALA A 580 -13.02 7.45 -14.79
N THR A 581 -13.53 6.23 -14.58
CA THR A 581 -12.73 5.12 -14.06
C THR A 581 -11.86 4.56 -15.19
N PRO A 582 -10.52 4.48 -15.03
CA PRO A 582 -9.61 3.97 -16.04
C PRO A 582 -9.61 2.43 -16.07
N THR A 583 -10.78 1.82 -16.17
CA THR A 583 -11.01 0.36 -16.24
C THR A 583 -12.06 0.07 -17.30
N LEU A 584 -11.98 -1.07 -17.98
CA LEU A 584 -13.08 -1.49 -18.85
C LEU A 584 -14.25 -1.92 -17.98
N VAL A 585 -15.41 -1.30 -18.15
CA VAL A 585 -16.65 -1.69 -17.49
C VAL A 585 -17.70 -1.94 -18.57
N ALA A 586 -18.26 -3.15 -18.57
CA ALA A 586 -19.33 -3.54 -19.47
C ALA A 586 -20.38 -4.35 -18.73
N GLN A 587 -21.63 -4.28 -19.18
CA GLN A 587 -22.73 -5.12 -18.72
C GLN A 587 -23.18 -6.01 -19.88
N PHE A 588 -23.50 -7.26 -19.58
CA PHE A 588 -23.96 -8.24 -20.54
C PHE A 588 -25.29 -8.87 -20.11
N ASP A 589 -26.11 -9.22 -21.08
CA ASP A 589 -27.28 -10.09 -20.85
C ASP A 589 -26.89 -11.56 -20.69
N ALA A 590 -27.86 -12.42 -20.35
CA ALA A 590 -27.68 -13.88 -20.26
C ALA A 590 -27.20 -14.52 -21.58
N GLY A 591 -27.45 -13.87 -22.72
CA GLY A 591 -26.98 -14.26 -24.05
C GLY A 591 -25.60 -13.72 -24.41
N GLN A 592 -24.85 -13.17 -23.43
CA GLN A 592 -23.51 -12.59 -23.58
C GLN A 592 -23.46 -11.43 -24.60
N ARG A 593 -24.54 -10.67 -24.73
CA ARG A 593 -24.59 -9.45 -25.56
C ARG A 593 -24.41 -8.22 -24.70
N TYR A 594 -23.66 -7.24 -25.20
CA TYR A 594 -23.44 -5.97 -24.51
C TYR A 594 -24.75 -5.22 -24.29
N LEU A 595 -25.06 -4.88 -23.04
CA LEU A 595 -26.09 -3.92 -22.66
C LEU A 595 -25.49 -2.53 -22.41
N PHE A 596 -24.26 -2.50 -21.92
CA PHE A 596 -23.54 -1.26 -21.60
C PHE A 596 -22.03 -1.46 -21.79
N ALA A 597 -21.34 -0.38 -22.16
CA ALA A 597 -19.89 -0.28 -22.22
C ALA A 597 -19.48 1.16 -21.91
N ASN A 598 -18.47 1.36 -21.06
CA ASN A 598 -17.94 2.68 -20.72
C ASN A 598 -16.92 3.19 -21.76
N LYS A 599 -16.55 4.48 -21.67
CA LYS A 599 -15.59 5.14 -22.57
C LYS A 599 -14.20 4.48 -22.63
N ALA A 600 -13.81 3.69 -21.63
CA ALA A 600 -12.56 2.94 -21.66
C ALA A 600 -12.46 1.98 -22.86
N HIS A 601 -13.58 1.51 -23.42
CA HIS A 601 -13.59 0.67 -24.63
C HIS A 601 -13.02 1.39 -25.86
N ARG A 602 -13.23 2.71 -25.97
CA ARG A 602 -12.61 3.53 -27.01
C ARG A 602 -11.11 3.65 -26.80
N ALA A 603 -10.70 3.91 -25.57
CA ALA A 603 -9.29 4.15 -25.23
C ALA A 603 -8.45 2.87 -25.31
N TRP A 604 -8.99 1.73 -24.90
CA TRP A 604 -8.24 0.46 -24.81
C TRP A 604 -8.38 -0.40 -26.06
N LEU A 605 -9.56 -0.41 -26.69
CA LEU A 605 -9.89 -1.29 -27.82
C LEU A 605 -10.18 -0.53 -29.12
N GLY A 606 -10.09 0.80 -29.14
CA GLY A 606 -10.39 1.61 -30.31
C GLY A 606 -11.86 1.57 -30.75
N MET A 607 -12.75 0.98 -29.95
CA MET A 607 -14.15 0.73 -30.31
C MET A 607 -15.08 1.75 -29.67
N GLU A 608 -16.00 2.29 -30.46
CA GLU A 608 -17.04 3.19 -29.99
C GLU A 608 -18.00 2.43 -29.06
N PRO A 609 -18.19 2.83 -27.79
CA PRO A 609 -19.07 2.10 -26.87
C PRO A 609 -20.50 1.92 -27.39
N ALA A 610 -21.04 2.94 -28.06
CA ALA A 610 -22.37 2.89 -28.69
C ALA A 610 -22.47 1.82 -29.79
N SER A 611 -21.36 1.47 -30.44
CA SER A 611 -21.33 0.43 -31.48
C SER A 611 -21.33 -0.99 -30.92
N LEU A 612 -21.00 -1.16 -29.63
CA LEU A 612 -20.86 -2.45 -28.98
C LEU A 612 -22.19 -3.00 -28.46
N VAL A 613 -23.11 -2.11 -28.03
CA VAL A 613 -24.42 -2.50 -27.49
C VAL A 613 -25.16 -3.40 -28.48
N GLY A 614 -25.66 -4.54 -28.00
CA GLY A 614 -26.33 -5.60 -28.76
C GLY A 614 -25.41 -6.63 -29.42
N ARG A 615 -24.10 -6.38 -29.51
CA ARG A 615 -23.13 -7.33 -30.06
C ARG A 615 -22.78 -8.40 -29.03
N HIS A 616 -22.49 -9.61 -29.51
CA HIS A 616 -22.01 -10.71 -28.68
C HIS A 616 -20.54 -10.50 -28.26
N ILE A 617 -20.16 -10.94 -27.06
CA ILE A 617 -18.82 -10.72 -26.47
C ILE A 617 -17.66 -11.25 -27.35
N THR A 618 -17.88 -12.35 -28.07
CA THR A 618 -16.88 -12.97 -28.97
C THR A 618 -16.54 -12.11 -30.19
N HIS A 619 -17.40 -11.19 -30.61
CA HIS A 619 -17.05 -10.25 -31.68
C HIS A 619 -16.00 -9.21 -31.25
N VAL A 620 -15.80 -9.03 -29.94
CA VAL A 620 -14.87 -8.05 -29.37
C VAL A 620 -13.57 -8.72 -28.91
N LEU A 621 -13.68 -9.89 -28.27
CA LEU A 621 -12.54 -10.64 -27.74
C LEU A 621 -11.97 -11.67 -28.74
N GLY A 622 -12.60 -11.85 -29.90
CA GLY A 622 -12.29 -12.91 -30.86
C GLY A 622 -13.03 -14.22 -30.56
N GLU A 623 -13.14 -15.10 -31.56
CA GLU A 623 -13.80 -16.41 -31.40
C GLU A 623 -12.97 -17.38 -30.54
N ASP A 624 -11.64 -17.21 -30.52
CA ASP A 624 -10.70 -18.01 -29.73
C ASP A 624 -10.54 -17.48 -28.29
N LEU A 625 -11.62 -17.56 -27.51
CA LEU A 625 -11.56 -17.27 -26.07
C LEU A 625 -10.63 -18.27 -25.36
N SER A 626 -9.79 -17.76 -24.45
CA SER A 626 -8.92 -18.61 -23.64
C SER A 626 -9.73 -19.59 -22.78
N ALA A 627 -9.12 -20.74 -22.42
CA ALA A 627 -9.77 -21.72 -21.56
C ALA A 627 -10.22 -21.12 -20.21
N ALA A 628 -9.43 -20.20 -19.66
CA ALA A 628 -9.76 -19.47 -18.44
C ALA A 628 -10.97 -18.55 -18.62
N ALA A 629 -11.04 -17.79 -19.74
CA ALA A 629 -12.18 -16.92 -20.03
C ALA A 629 -13.49 -17.71 -20.19
N ARG A 630 -13.43 -18.86 -20.89
CA ARG A 630 -14.58 -19.77 -21.02
C ARG A 630 -15.05 -20.30 -19.67
N ALA A 631 -14.13 -20.75 -18.82
CA ALA A 631 -14.46 -21.26 -17.49
C ALA A 631 -15.12 -20.17 -16.64
N ALA A 632 -14.57 -18.94 -16.68
CA ALA A 632 -15.11 -17.80 -15.95
C ALA A 632 -16.52 -17.41 -16.41
N LEU A 633 -16.79 -17.42 -17.73
CA LEU A 633 -18.13 -17.15 -18.27
C LEU A 633 -19.17 -18.19 -17.79
N VAL A 634 -18.80 -19.48 -17.73
CA VAL A 634 -19.69 -20.53 -17.22
C VAL A 634 -20.00 -20.31 -15.74
N GLN A 635 -19.00 -19.94 -14.94
CA GLN A 635 -19.19 -19.62 -13.53
C GLN A 635 -20.09 -18.39 -13.33
N ALA A 636 -19.88 -17.33 -14.12
CA ALA A 636 -20.71 -16.13 -14.08
C ALA A 636 -22.18 -16.44 -14.40
N VAL A 637 -22.47 -17.23 -15.44
CA VAL A 637 -23.85 -17.63 -15.78
C VAL A 637 -24.49 -18.48 -14.67
N ALA A 638 -23.69 -19.30 -13.97
CA ALA A 638 -24.11 -20.08 -12.81
C ALA A 638 -24.27 -19.25 -11.52
N GLY A 639 -24.16 -17.92 -11.59
CA GLY A 639 -24.32 -17.03 -10.43
C GLY A 639 -23.08 -16.94 -9.54
N GLN A 640 -21.92 -17.41 -10.00
CA GLN A 640 -20.65 -17.35 -9.27
C GLN A 640 -19.72 -16.27 -9.83
N ARG A 641 -19.05 -15.52 -8.96
CA ARG A 641 -18.01 -14.58 -9.37
C ARG A 641 -16.77 -15.35 -9.85
N ALA A 642 -16.17 -14.86 -10.92
CA ALA A 642 -14.96 -15.44 -11.48
C ALA A 642 -13.99 -14.34 -11.90
N SER A 643 -12.69 -14.58 -11.71
CA SER A 643 -11.64 -13.70 -12.23
C SER A 643 -10.58 -14.51 -12.96
N PHE A 644 -9.96 -13.88 -13.97
CA PHE A 644 -8.89 -14.47 -14.74
C PHE A 644 -8.02 -13.37 -15.36
N GLU A 645 -6.77 -13.72 -15.65
CA GLU A 645 -5.87 -12.82 -16.38
C GLU A 645 -5.99 -13.04 -17.89
N HIS A 646 -5.88 -11.94 -18.64
CA HIS A 646 -5.93 -11.97 -20.09
C HIS A 646 -5.04 -10.88 -20.69
N VAL A 647 -4.58 -11.08 -21.92
CA VAL A 647 -3.87 -10.06 -22.69
C VAL A 647 -4.83 -9.50 -23.71
N LEU A 648 -5.18 -8.21 -23.58
CA LEU A 648 -6.03 -7.54 -24.54
C LEU A 648 -5.21 -7.04 -25.73
N HIS A 649 -5.62 -7.48 -26.93
CA HIS A 649 -4.94 -7.18 -28.19
C HIS A 649 -5.68 -6.15 -29.08
N GLY A 650 -6.45 -5.24 -28.47
CA GLY A 650 -7.35 -4.32 -29.20
C GLY A 650 -6.87 -2.89 -29.44
N GLY A 651 -5.65 -2.52 -29.02
CA GLY A 651 -5.13 -1.14 -29.12
C GLY A 651 -3.73 -1.06 -29.75
N THR A 652 -3.14 0.14 -29.79
CA THR A 652 -1.78 0.36 -30.32
C THR A 652 -0.70 -0.46 -29.60
N ASN A 653 -0.94 -0.88 -28.35
CA ASN A 653 -0.08 -1.79 -27.59
C ASN A 653 -0.92 -2.85 -26.86
N PRO A 654 -0.43 -4.10 -26.74
CA PRO A 654 -1.06 -5.12 -25.91
C PRO A 654 -1.02 -4.72 -24.42
N ARG A 655 -2.11 -4.98 -23.70
CA ARG A 655 -2.24 -4.72 -22.26
C ARG A 655 -2.47 -6.01 -21.50
N ASP A 656 -1.73 -6.21 -20.41
CA ASP A 656 -2.04 -7.24 -19.43
C ASP A 656 -3.21 -6.75 -18.57
N VAL A 657 -4.31 -7.50 -18.57
CA VAL A 657 -5.49 -7.15 -17.77
C VAL A 657 -5.92 -8.28 -16.85
N GLU A 658 -6.42 -7.90 -15.68
CA GLU A 658 -7.17 -8.78 -14.80
C GLU A 658 -8.67 -8.54 -15.03
N VAL A 659 -9.39 -9.57 -15.48
CA VAL A 659 -10.81 -9.53 -15.81
C VAL A 659 -11.60 -10.17 -14.68
N SER A 660 -12.59 -9.44 -14.15
CA SER A 660 -13.55 -9.91 -13.16
C SER A 660 -14.96 -9.93 -13.75
N LEU A 661 -15.64 -11.06 -13.60
CA LEU A 661 -17.03 -11.26 -13.99
C LEU A 661 -17.90 -11.34 -12.74
N VAL A 662 -18.87 -10.44 -12.63
CA VAL A 662 -19.79 -10.35 -11.49
C VAL A 662 -21.22 -10.65 -11.98
N PRO A 663 -21.84 -11.75 -11.53
CA PRO A 663 -23.19 -12.10 -11.96
C PRO A 663 -24.23 -11.12 -11.43
N GLU A 664 -25.22 -10.82 -12.25
CA GLU A 664 -26.38 -10.01 -11.89
C GLU A 664 -27.54 -10.92 -11.50
N MET A 665 -27.90 -10.88 -10.22
CA MET A 665 -28.92 -11.74 -9.63
C MET A 665 -30.20 -10.94 -9.34
N HIS A 666 -31.37 -11.53 -9.60
CA HIS A 666 -32.66 -10.96 -9.20
C HIS A 666 -33.39 -11.96 -8.30
N GLY A 667 -33.60 -11.60 -7.03
CA GLY A 667 -34.29 -12.46 -6.05
C GLY A 667 -33.53 -13.78 -5.76
N THR A 668 -34.28 -14.88 -5.61
CA THR A 668 -33.77 -16.21 -5.21
C THR A 668 -33.47 -17.15 -6.39
N ALA A 669 -33.36 -16.62 -7.61
CA ALA A 669 -33.05 -17.44 -8.78
C ALA A 669 -31.63 -18.01 -8.72
N THR A 670 -31.45 -19.27 -9.14
CA THR A 670 -30.13 -19.95 -9.21
C THR A 670 -29.31 -19.61 -10.45
N GLN A 671 -29.87 -18.86 -11.40
CA GLN A 671 -29.24 -18.51 -12.68
C GLN A 671 -29.24 -17.00 -12.88
N ALA A 672 -28.11 -16.44 -13.31
CA ALA A 672 -27.93 -15.00 -13.49
C ALA A 672 -28.68 -14.50 -14.74
N GLN A 673 -29.31 -13.33 -14.67
CA GLN A 673 -29.95 -12.68 -15.83
C GLN A 673 -28.94 -12.01 -16.77
N GLY A 674 -27.72 -11.82 -16.28
CA GLY A 674 -26.62 -11.14 -16.95
C GLY A 674 -25.38 -11.11 -16.05
N PHE A 675 -24.37 -10.38 -16.46
CA PHE A 675 -23.17 -10.18 -15.66
C PHE A 675 -22.46 -8.86 -16.02
N PHE A 676 -21.74 -8.31 -15.05
CA PHE A 676 -20.82 -7.21 -15.26
C PHE A 676 -19.41 -7.75 -15.51
N LEU A 677 -18.71 -7.12 -16.44
CA LEU A 677 -17.29 -7.34 -16.70
C LEU A 677 -16.54 -6.09 -16.27
N MET A 678 -15.51 -6.29 -15.45
CA MET A 678 -14.55 -5.27 -15.09
C MET A 678 -13.15 -5.74 -15.48
N ALA A 679 -12.40 -4.97 -16.26
CA ALA A 679 -11.00 -5.28 -16.55
C ALA A 679 -10.07 -4.16 -16.08
N HIS A 680 -9.09 -4.53 -15.25
CA HIS A 680 -8.07 -3.64 -14.71
C HIS A 680 -6.76 -3.80 -15.46
N ASP A 681 -6.09 -2.70 -15.80
CA ASP A 681 -4.76 -2.72 -16.44
C ASP A 681 -3.70 -3.00 -15.38
N VAL A 682 -3.05 -4.17 -15.48
CA VAL A 682 -1.96 -4.60 -14.60
C VAL A 682 -0.60 -4.60 -15.32
N THR A 683 -0.53 -4.00 -16.52
CA THR A 683 0.67 -3.99 -17.37
C THR A 683 1.87 -3.36 -16.66
N THR A 684 1.69 -2.20 -16.04
CA THR A 684 2.77 -1.52 -15.29
C THR A 684 3.23 -2.34 -14.11
N HIS A 685 2.29 -2.94 -13.36
CA HIS A 685 2.61 -3.78 -12.21
C HIS A 685 3.40 -5.02 -12.62
N LYS A 686 2.96 -5.73 -13.66
CA LYS A 686 3.67 -6.90 -14.20
C LYS A 686 5.01 -6.55 -14.83
N THR A 687 5.11 -5.42 -15.51
CA THR A 687 6.37 -4.94 -16.09
C THR A 687 7.37 -4.59 -15.00
N LEU A 688 6.94 -3.89 -13.94
CA LEU A 688 7.77 -3.61 -12.77
C LEU A 688 8.19 -4.89 -12.06
N HIS A 689 7.28 -5.83 -11.85
CA HIS A 689 7.60 -7.12 -11.24
C HIS A 689 8.64 -7.89 -12.08
N ARG A 690 8.48 -7.91 -13.41
CA ARG A 690 9.43 -8.52 -14.35
C ARG A 690 10.79 -7.81 -14.35
N LEU A 691 10.81 -6.47 -14.27
CA LEU A 691 12.04 -5.67 -14.18
C LEU A 691 12.74 -5.84 -12.84
N MET A 692 12.01 -5.92 -11.73
CA MET A 692 12.55 -6.22 -10.40
C MET A 692 13.18 -7.60 -10.39
N HIS A 693 12.50 -8.60 -10.96
CA HIS A 693 13.05 -9.94 -11.11
C HIS A 693 14.31 -9.93 -12.01
N GLN A 694 14.30 -9.22 -13.14
CA GLN A 694 15.48 -9.12 -14.02
C GLN A 694 16.66 -8.42 -13.34
N ARG A 695 16.43 -7.37 -12.53
CA ARG A 695 17.48 -6.70 -11.74
C ARG A 695 18.01 -7.57 -10.60
N ALA A 696 17.15 -8.40 -10.01
CA ALA A 696 17.55 -9.34 -8.97
C ALA A 696 18.40 -10.50 -9.51
N THR A 697 18.23 -10.87 -10.79
CA THR A 697 18.87 -12.06 -11.37
C THR A 697 19.91 -11.79 -12.45
N ARG A 698 20.13 -10.55 -12.90
CA ARG A 698 21.12 -10.22 -13.94
C ARG A 698 22.19 -9.21 -13.49
N ASP A 699 23.38 -9.33 -14.06
CA ASP A 699 24.51 -8.40 -13.93
C ASP A 699 24.24 -7.14 -14.76
N ALA A 700 24.40 -5.97 -14.14
CA ALA A 700 23.99 -4.70 -14.73
C ALA A 700 24.82 -4.27 -15.94
N LEU A 701 26.07 -4.75 -16.04
CA LEU A 701 26.99 -4.37 -17.12
C LEU A 701 26.90 -5.31 -18.31
N THR A 702 26.92 -6.63 -18.08
CA THR A 702 26.97 -7.65 -19.15
C THR A 702 25.59 -8.19 -19.54
N GLY A 703 24.57 -8.00 -18.70
CA GLY A 703 23.23 -8.56 -18.91
C GLY A 703 23.13 -10.08 -18.71
N LEU A 704 24.22 -10.73 -18.31
CA LEU A 704 24.27 -12.14 -17.93
C LEU A 704 23.58 -12.38 -16.59
N PRO A 705 23.12 -13.61 -16.28
CA PRO A 705 22.81 -14.02 -14.92
C PRO A 705 23.88 -13.59 -13.91
N ASN A 706 23.44 -13.09 -12.76
CA ASN A 706 24.33 -12.69 -11.66
C ASN A 706 24.57 -13.85 -10.68
N ARG A 707 25.35 -13.59 -9.62
CA ARG A 707 25.64 -14.58 -8.55
C ARG A 707 24.40 -15.22 -7.94
N HIS A 708 23.30 -14.49 -7.78
CA HIS A 708 22.07 -15.04 -7.19
C HIS A 708 21.42 -16.06 -8.13
N ALA A 709 21.22 -15.68 -9.39
CA ALA A 709 20.67 -16.56 -10.42
C ALA A 709 21.54 -17.79 -10.69
N TRP A 710 22.87 -17.61 -10.62
CA TRP A 710 23.83 -18.71 -10.71
C TRP A 710 23.62 -19.76 -9.62
N SER A 711 23.55 -19.34 -8.35
CA SER A 711 23.42 -20.25 -7.22
C SER A 711 22.15 -21.09 -7.29
N GLU A 712 21.01 -20.48 -7.67
CA GLU A 712 19.77 -21.22 -7.89
C GLU A 712 19.90 -22.23 -9.03
N ALA A 713 20.40 -21.79 -10.19
CA ALA A 713 20.50 -22.65 -11.37
C ALA A 713 21.45 -23.84 -11.15
N LEU A 714 22.59 -23.61 -10.48
CA LEU A 714 23.54 -24.67 -10.14
C LEU A 714 22.89 -25.71 -9.21
N GLN A 715 22.14 -25.26 -8.20
CA GLN A 715 21.45 -26.16 -7.26
C GLN A 715 20.39 -27.01 -7.98
N VAL A 716 19.63 -26.42 -8.90
CA VAL A 716 18.63 -27.12 -9.72
C VAL A 716 19.31 -28.14 -10.64
N ALA A 717 20.35 -27.74 -11.36
CA ALA A 717 21.07 -28.62 -12.28
C ALA A 717 21.71 -29.80 -11.55
N MET A 718 22.27 -29.59 -10.35
CA MET A 718 22.80 -30.67 -9.52
C MET A 718 21.72 -31.65 -9.07
N THR A 719 20.55 -31.14 -8.69
CA THR A 719 19.40 -31.97 -8.29
C THR A 719 18.92 -32.83 -9.46
N GLN A 720 18.82 -32.24 -10.65
CA GLN A 720 18.41 -32.96 -11.87
C GLN A 720 19.46 -33.99 -12.32
N ALA A 721 20.74 -33.62 -12.31
CA ALA A 721 21.85 -34.52 -12.65
C ALA A 721 21.88 -35.75 -11.72
N HIS A 722 21.58 -35.57 -10.43
CA HIS A 722 21.44 -36.68 -9.48
C HIS A 722 20.27 -37.60 -9.83
N GLN A 723 19.09 -37.03 -10.13
CA GLN A 723 17.89 -37.80 -10.51
C GLN A 723 18.08 -38.59 -11.81
N GLN A 724 18.80 -38.01 -12.78
CA GLN A 724 18.98 -38.58 -14.12
C GLN A 724 20.28 -39.38 -14.28
N GLN A 725 21.13 -39.44 -13.25
CA GLN A 725 22.46 -40.08 -13.29
C GLN A 725 23.37 -39.54 -14.40
N LEU A 726 23.23 -38.24 -14.72
CA LEU A 726 24.08 -37.53 -15.68
C LEU A 726 25.14 -36.70 -14.95
N ALA A 727 26.14 -36.24 -15.67
CA ALA A 727 27.16 -35.35 -15.13
C ALA A 727 26.77 -33.88 -15.24
N VAL A 728 27.26 -33.09 -14.29
CA VAL A 728 27.20 -31.62 -14.30
C VAL A 728 28.61 -31.07 -14.14
N ALA A 729 28.94 -30.04 -14.90
CA ALA A 729 30.23 -29.38 -14.89
C ALA A 729 30.10 -27.88 -14.69
N VAL A 730 31.08 -27.30 -14.00
CA VAL A 730 31.28 -25.87 -13.85
C VAL A 730 32.60 -25.51 -14.51
N MET A 731 32.56 -24.52 -15.40
CA MET A 731 33.76 -23.81 -15.83
C MET A 731 33.84 -22.49 -15.08
N PHE A 732 34.98 -22.22 -14.45
CA PHE A 732 35.29 -20.95 -13.82
C PHE A 732 36.32 -20.22 -14.67
N LEU A 733 36.04 -18.97 -15.01
CA LEU A 733 36.82 -18.17 -15.96
C LEU A 733 37.18 -16.82 -15.36
N ASP A 734 38.41 -16.42 -15.60
CA ASP A 734 38.95 -15.12 -15.20
C ASP A 734 39.76 -14.52 -16.36
N LEU A 735 39.71 -13.20 -16.54
CA LEU A 735 40.40 -12.50 -17.62
C LEU A 735 41.85 -12.15 -17.25
N ASP A 736 42.79 -12.73 -17.99
CA ASP A 736 44.22 -12.50 -17.78
C ASP A 736 44.59 -11.03 -18.05
N GLY A 737 45.18 -10.38 -17.05
CA GLY A 737 45.70 -9.02 -17.18
C GLY A 737 44.64 -7.92 -17.23
N PHE A 738 43.39 -8.20 -16.85
CA PHE A 738 42.28 -7.24 -16.89
C PHE A 738 42.58 -5.94 -16.14
N LYS A 739 43.19 -6.00 -14.94
CA LYS A 739 43.62 -4.81 -14.19
C LYS A 739 44.53 -3.88 -15.01
N ARG A 740 45.47 -4.46 -15.78
CA ARG A 740 46.37 -3.69 -16.64
C ARG A 740 45.62 -2.99 -17.78
N ILE A 741 44.54 -3.60 -18.29
CA ILE A 741 43.69 -2.96 -19.30
C ILE A 741 42.99 -1.74 -18.71
N ASN A 742 42.43 -1.86 -17.48
CA ASN A 742 41.83 -0.74 -16.77
C ASN A 742 42.83 0.40 -16.51
N ASP A 743 44.03 0.05 -16.06
CA ASP A 743 45.07 1.02 -15.69
C ASP A 743 45.62 1.77 -16.92
N ILE A 744 45.70 1.12 -18.09
CA ILE A 744 46.24 1.72 -19.32
C ILE A 744 45.17 2.46 -20.14
N TYR A 745 43.98 1.88 -20.28
CA TYR A 745 42.96 2.33 -21.25
C TYR A 745 41.70 2.91 -20.62
N SER A 746 41.64 3.00 -19.28
CA SER A 746 40.49 3.38 -18.44
C SER A 746 39.49 2.27 -18.15
N HIS A 747 38.71 2.47 -17.08
CA HIS A 747 37.60 1.58 -16.69
C HIS A 747 36.55 1.37 -17.79
N ARG A 748 36.33 2.37 -18.67
CA ARG A 748 35.37 2.22 -19.79
C ARG A 748 35.86 1.22 -20.84
N ALA A 749 37.17 1.10 -21.02
CA ALA A 749 37.76 0.09 -21.90
C ALA A 749 37.67 -1.31 -21.27
N GLY A 750 37.84 -1.41 -19.95
CA GLY A 750 37.58 -2.66 -19.22
C GLY A 750 36.12 -3.08 -19.29
N ASP A 751 35.18 -2.16 -19.15
CA ASP A 751 33.75 -2.45 -19.30
C ASP A 751 33.42 -3.01 -20.69
N ALA A 752 34.01 -2.44 -21.75
CA ALA A 752 33.85 -2.94 -23.10
C ALA A 752 34.42 -4.37 -23.28
N VAL A 753 35.56 -4.66 -22.63
CA VAL A 753 36.15 -6.02 -22.60
C VAL A 753 35.23 -7.00 -21.88
N LEU A 754 34.64 -6.62 -20.74
CA LEU A 754 33.72 -7.47 -19.98
C LEU A 754 32.43 -7.78 -20.77
N VAL A 755 31.87 -6.79 -21.45
CA VAL A 755 30.69 -6.96 -22.32
C VAL A 755 31.00 -7.86 -23.51
N ALA A 756 32.12 -7.61 -24.20
CA ALA A 756 32.56 -8.43 -25.33
C ALA A 756 32.83 -9.88 -24.93
N PHE A 757 33.46 -10.09 -23.77
CA PHE A 757 33.70 -11.43 -23.24
C PHE A 757 32.40 -12.13 -22.84
N GLY A 758 31.45 -11.41 -22.23
CA GLY A 758 30.12 -11.95 -21.94
C GLY A 758 29.39 -12.44 -23.20
N HIS A 759 29.43 -11.65 -24.28
CA HIS A 759 28.88 -12.07 -25.58
C HIS A 759 29.63 -13.26 -26.21
N CYS A 760 30.95 -13.29 -26.08
CA CYS A 760 31.78 -14.43 -26.49
C CYS A 760 31.33 -15.72 -25.79
N LEU A 761 31.14 -15.69 -24.47
CA LEU A 761 30.68 -16.84 -23.71
C LEU A 761 29.26 -17.27 -24.09
N GLN A 762 28.34 -16.33 -24.31
CA GLN A 762 26.99 -16.64 -24.80
C GLN A 762 27.03 -17.31 -26.19
N ARG A 763 27.88 -16.83 -27.11
CA ARG A 763 28.06 -17.45 -28.43
C ARG A 763 28.66 -18.86 -28.33
N ALA A 764 29.57 -19.08 -27.38
CA ALA A 764 30.19 -20.38 -27.15
C ALA A 764 29.20 -21.40 -26.55
N ALA A 765 28.45 -20.97 -25.53
CA ALA A 765 27.49 -21.78 -24.79
C ALA A 765 26.19 -22.05 -25.57
N GLY A 766 25.75 -21.09 -26.40
CA GLY A 766 24.45 -21.13 -27.08
C GLY A 766 23.27 -21.14 -26.09
N GLU A 767 22.12 -21.65 -26.52
CA GLU A 767 20.96 -21.87 -25.63
C GLU A 767 21.10 -23.13 -24.76
N ARG A 768 22.16 -23.92 -24.97
CA ARG A 768 22.34 -25.22 -24.29
C ARG A 768 22.87 -25.08 -22.87
N TYR A 769 23.72 -24.07 -22.60
CA TYR A 769 24.43 -23.96 -21.33
C TYR A 769 24.30 -22.56 -20.73
N LEU A 770 24.24 -22.48 -19.40
CA LEU A 770 24.06 -21.22 -18.70
C LEU A 770 25.40 -20.53 -18.49
N VAL A 771 25.48 -19.24 -18.84
CA VAL A 771 26.64 -18.37 -18.57
C VAL A 771 26.24 -17.35 -17.53
N ALA A 772 27.08 -17.11 -16.52
CA ALA A 772 26.85 -16.09 -15.50
C ALA A 772 28.12 -15.29 -15.22
N ARG A 773 27.96 -14.08 -14.67
CA ARG A 773 29.06 -13.26 -14.14
C ARG A 773 28.87 -13.08 -12.64
N LEU A 774 29.90 -13.42 -11.87
CA LEU A 774 29.79 -13.45 -10.40
C LEU A 774 30.20 -12.13 -9.77
N ALA A 775 31.32 -11.55 -10.20
CA ALA A 775 31.85 -10.25 -9.81
C ALA A 775 33.05 -9.90 -10.72
N GLY A 776 33.40 -8.62 -10.86
CA GLY A 776 34.65 -8.21 -11.52
C GLY A 776 34.86 -8.85 -12.90
N ASP A 777 35.98 -9.52 -13.10
CA ASP A 777 36.34 -10.30 -14.30
C ASP A 777 36.06 -11.82 -14.18
N GLU A 778 35.30 -12.24 -13.17
CA GLU A 778 34.94 -13.64 -12.91
C GLU A 778 33.64 -14.04 -13.62
N PHE A 779 33.75 -15.02 -14.51
CA PHE A 779 32.63 -15.61 -15.25
C PHE A 779 32.56 -17.10 -14.99
N VAL A 780 31.35 -17.65 -15.10
CA VAL A 780 31.11 -19.09 -14.94
C VAL A 780 30.20 -19.62 -16.05
N VAL A 781 30.42 -20.87 -16.43
CA VAL A 781 29.57 -21.60 -17.36
C VAL A 781 29.15 -22.91 -16.71
N LEU A 782 27.83 -23.14 -16.65
CA LEU A 782 27.24 -24.39 -16.17
C LEU A 782 26.91 -25.27 -17.37
N LEU A 783 27.50 -26.46 -17.38
CA LEU A 783 27.18 -27.50 -18.33
C LEU A 783 26.45 -28.63 -17.61
N ASP A 784 25.18 -28.82 -17.95
CA ASP A 784 24.32 -29.86 -17.38
C ASP A 784 24.07 -30.99 -18.39
N ALA A 785 23.48 -32.08 -17.88
CA ALA A 785 23.10 -33.25 -18.66
C ALA A 785 24.23 -33.86 -19.52
N LEU A 786 25.46 -33.87 -18.99
CA LEU A 786 26.64 -34.37 -19.69
C LEU A 786 26.72 -35.90 -19.65
N GLN A 787 27.07 -36.51 -20.79
CA GLN A 787 27.29 -37.96 -20.92
C GLN A 787 28.77 -38.29 -20.96
N ASP A 788 29.56 -37.47 -21.66
CA ASP A 788 31.03 -37.53 -21.65
C ASP A 788 31.57 -36.17 -21.18
N PRO A 789 31.57 -35.92 -19.86
CA PRO A 789 31.90 -34.59 -19.35
C PRO A 789 33.33 -34.18 -19.67
N GLN A 790 34.25 -35.13 -19.87
CA GLN A 790 35.63 -34.80 -20.21
C GLN A 790 35.75 -34.27 -21.65
N ALA A 791 35.17 -34.98 -22.63
CA ALA A 791 35.21 -34.54 -24.02
C ALA A 791 34.35 -33.29 -24.27
N GLU A 792 33.15 -33.22 -23.66
CA GLU A 792 32.23 -32.09 -23.82
C GLU A 792 32.81 -30.80 -23.21
N CYS A 793 33.41 -30.89 -22.02
CA CYS A 793 34.07 -29.73 -21.42
C CYS A 793 35.32 -29.29 -22.18
N ALA A 794 36.15 -30.22 -22.68
CA ALA A 794 37.31 -29.86 -23.48
C ALA A 794 36.90 -29.08 -24.75
N THR A 795 35.89 -29.59 -25.45
CA THR A 795 35.32 -28.97 -26.66
C THR A 795 34.79 -27.56 -26.37
N MET A 796 34.03 -27.40 -25.28
CA MET A 796 33.51 -26.08 -24.89
C MET A 796 34.63 -25.11 -24.54
N ALA A 797 35.65 -25.55 -23.80
CA ALA A 797 36.78 -24.71 -23.43
C ALA A 797 37.59 -24.26 -24.66
N ASP A 798 37.79 -25.15 -25.65
CA ASP A 798 38.44 -24.80 -26.93
C ASP A 798 37.62 -23.78 -27.73
N ARG A 799 36.29 -23.95 -27.75
CA ARG A 799 35.39 -23.01 -28.40
C ARG A 799 35.44 -21.62 -27.77
N ILE A 800 35.42 -21.54 -26.44
CA ILE A 800 35.55 -20.28 -25.70
C ILE A 800 36.89 -19.61 -26.03
N ARG A 801 37.99 -20.37 -26.07
CA ARG A 801 39.31 -19.83 -26.44
C ARG A 801 39.36 -19.27 -27.84
N ALA A 802 38.82 -20.00 -28.81
CA ALA A 802 38.83 -19.58 -30.22
C ALA A 802 38.04 -18.27 -30.41
N LEU A 803 36.89 -18.13 -29.75
CA LEU A 803 36.09 -16.92 -29.81
C LEU A 803 36.71 -15.76 -29.02
N ALA A 804 37.32 -16.03 -27.86
CA ALA A 804 37.98 -14.98 -27.07
C ALA A 804 39.19 -14.37 -27.80
N ALA A 805 39.87 -15.14 -28.65
CA ALA A 805 40.98 -14.67 -29.47
C ALA A 805 40.56 -13.56 -30.47
N GLU A 806 39.27 -13.40 -30.77
CA GLU A 806 38.73 -12.29 -31.58
C GLU A 806 38.98 -10.92 -30.90
N GLY A 807 39.15 -10.88 -29.57
CA GLY A 807 39.38 -9.67 -28.78
C GLY A 807 38.18 -8.72 -28.70
N ALA A 808 38.36 -7.54 -28.11
CA ALA A 808 37.37 -6.46 -28.05
C ALA A 808 37.87 -5.21 -28.76
N MET A 809 36.99 -4.52 -29.48
CA MET A 809 37.28 -3.20 -30.05
C MET A 809 36.81 -2.10 -29.09
N PHE A 810 37.69 -1.16 -28.76
CA PHE A 810 37.35 0.05 -28.01
C PHE A 810 37.89 1.29 -28.74
N GLY A 811 37.00 2.05 -29.38
CA GLY A 811 37.40 3.04 -30.39
C GLY A 811 38.08 2.37 -31.57
N ASP A 812 39.28 2.83 -31.94
CA ASP A 812 40.11 2.22 -33.00
C ASP A 812 41.12 1.19 -32.48
N GLN A 813 41.09 0.87 -31.18
CA GLN A 813 42.06 -0.02 -30.54
C GLN A 813 41.49 -1.44 -30.35
N HIS A 814 42.31 -2.44 -30.70
CA HIS A 814 42.03 -3.85 -30.45
C HIS A 814 42.62 -4.27 -29.09
N LEU A 815 41.76 -4.73 -28.20
CA LEU A 815 42.11 -5.17 -26.85
C LEU A 815 42.07 -6.71 -26.81
N PRO A 816 43.20 -7.38 -26.50
CA PRO A 816 43.23 -8.84 -26.44
C PRO A 816 42.42 -9.36 -25.25
N ILE A 817 41.61 -10.38 -25.48
CA ILE A 817 40.89 -11.12 -24.43
C ILE A 817 41.53 -12.50 -24.29
N GLN A 818 42.08 -12.80 -23.12
CA GLN A 818 42.67 -14.09 -22.82
C GLN A 818 42.11 -14.61 -21.49
N PRO A 819 41.25 -15.63 -21.51
CA PRO A 819 40.75 -16.21 -20.28
C PRO A 819 41.66 -17.33 -19.77
N SER A 820 41.80 -17.39 -18.45
CA SER A 820 42.17 -18.61 -17.73
C SER A 820 40.88 -19.38 -17.43
N ILE A 821 40.85 -20.67 -17.77
CA ILE A 821 39.65 -21.52 -17.66
C ILE A 821 39.96 -22.73 -16.77
N GLY A 822 39.26 -22.83 -15.65
CA GLY A 822 39.22 -24.00 -14.79
C GLY A 822 37.94 -24.78 -15.01
N VAL A 823 38.03 -26.11 -15.01
CA VAL A 823 36.87 -26.99 -15.23
C VAL A 823 36.84 -28.05 -14.14
N ALA A 824 35.68 -28.19 -13.49
CA ALA A 824 35.37 -29.32 -12.62
C ALA A 824 34.01 -29.92 -12.98
N TRP A 825 33.90 -31.24 -12.91
CA TRP A 825 32.66 -31.97 -13.19
C TRP A 825 32.47 -33.15 -12.25
N GLN A 826 31.21 -33.55 -12.08
CA GLN A 826 30.83 -34.66 -11.22
C GLN A 826 29.65 -35.45 -11.78
N HIS A 827 29.57 -36.74 -11.46
CA HIS A 827 28.43 -37.60 -11.79
C HIS A 827 27.60 -37.89 -10.55
N GLY A 828 26.29 -37.67 -10.63
CA GLY A 828 25.26 -38.39 -9.85
C GLY A 828 25.38 -38.54 -8.31
N ALA A 829 26.37 -37.95 -7.64
CA ALA A 829 26.65 -38.13 -6.21
C ALA A 829 26.15 -36.95 -5.36
N GLN A 830 25.86 -37.19 -4.07
CA GLN A 830 25.54 -36.16 -3.07
C GLN A 830 26.78 -35.31 -2.75
N ALA A 831 27.09 -34.35 -3.61
CA ALA A 831 28.10 -33.33 -3.36
C ALA A 831 27.42 -31.96 -3.27
N GLU A 832 27.99 -31.05 -2.49
CA GLU A 832 27.47 -29.69 -2.34
C GLU A 832 27.93 -28.80 -3.51
N ALA A 833 27.07 -27.88 -3.94
CA ALA A 833 27.34 -26.95 -5.03
C ALA A 833 28.62 -26.11 -4.79
N ALA A 834 28.90 -25.78 -3.52
CA ALA A 834 30.10 -25.08 -3.11
C ALA A 834 31.39 -25.87 -3.43
N SER A 835 31.38 -27.19 -3.27
CA SER A 835 32.56 -28.04 -3.54
C SER A 835 32.89 -28.10 -5.03
N LEU A 836 31.87 -28.19 -5.90
CA LEU A 836 32.07 -28.20 -7.36
C LEU A 836 32.58 -26.84 -7.87
N MET A 837 32.04 -25.74 -7.33
CA MET A 837 32.53 -24.39 -7.58
C MET A 837 33.99 -24.21 -7.18
N HIS A 838 34.35 -24.64 -5.96
CA HIS A 838 35.71 -24.53 -5.45
C HIS A 838 36.72 -25.32 -6.30
N ALA A 839 36.37 -26.54 -6.71
CA ALA A 839 37.22 -27.35 -7.58
C ALA A 839 37.44 -26.69 -8.96
N ALA A 840 36.42 -26.03 -9.53
CA ALA A 840 36.55 -25.31 -10.79
C ALA A 840 37.43 -24.05 -10.64
N ASP A 841 37.29 -23.32 -9.54
CA ASP A 841 38.13 -22.15 -9.22
C ASP A 841 39.60 -22.53 -9.00
N GLU A 842 39.88 -23.59 -8.21
CA GLU A 842 41.24 -24.11 -8.04
C GLU A 842 41.88 -24.51 -9.38
N ALA A 843 41.11 -25.16 -10.26
CA ALA A 843 41.58 -25.51 -11.60
C ALA A 843 41.89 -24.28 -12.45
N MET A 844 41.13 -23.19 -12.31
CA MET A 844 41.35 -21.92 -13.01
C MET A 844 42.64 -21.27 -12.54
N TYR A 845 42.82 -21.17 -11.22
CA TYR A 845 44.06 -20.63 -10.64
C TYR A 845 45.30 -21.45 -11.02
N ALA A 846 45.18 -22.79 -11.10
CA ALA A 846 46.25 -23.65 -11.59
C ALA A 846 46.60 -23.33 -13.06
N ALA A 847 45.59 -23.15 -13.92
CA ALA A 847 45.79 -22.76 -15.32
C ALA A 847 46.44 -21.36 -15.44
N LYS A 848 46.04 -20.41 -14.58
CA LYS A 848 46.59 -19.04 -14.51
C LYS A 848 48.06 -19.03 -14.07
N ARG A 849 48.45 -19.89 -13.13
CA ARG A 849 49.84 -20.02 -12.64
C ARG A 849 50.79 -20.65 -13.65
N ALA A 850 50.30 -21.57 -14.49
CA ALA A 850 51.11 -22.24 -15.50
C ALA A 850 51.59 -21.30 -16.64
N ARG A 851 51.14 -20.04 -16.69
CA ARG A 851 51.35 -19.10 -17.82
C ARG A 851 52.42 -17.99 -17.63
N ARG A 852 53.33 -17.99 -16.64
CA ARG A 852 54.39 -16.93 -16.50
C ARG A 852 55.76 -17.35 -17.09
N PRO A 853 56.64 -16.41 -17.52
CA PRO A 853 56.52 -15.42 -18.58
C PRO A 853 57.71 -15.56 -19.57
N ALA A 854 57.78 -16.65 -20.35
CA ALA A 854 58.83 -16.82 -21.37
C ALA A 854 58.36 -17.46 -22.69
N GLU A 855 57.15 -18.00 -22.76
CA GLU A 855 56.63 -18.58 -24.00
C GLU A 855 55.32 -17.91 -24.37
N GLN A 856 55.40 -16.95 -25.29
CA GLN A 856 54.23 -16.46 -26.00
C GLN A 856 53.74 -17.57 -26.94
N ALA A 857 52.44 -17.90 -26.80
CA ALA A 857 51.60 -18.69 -27.69
C ALA A 857 51.37 -20.19 -27.40
N VAL A 858 51.01 -20.59 -26.16
CA VAL A 858 50.05 -21.71 -25.96
C VAL A 858 49.23 -21.51 -24.67
N ALA A 859 47.89 -21.58 -24.77
CA ALA A 859 46.96 -21.45 -23.66
C ALA A 859 46.84 -22.75 -22.84
N ALA A 860 47.24 -22.75 -21.57
CA ALA A 860 47.07 -23.90 -20.66
C ALA A 860 45.60 -24.10 -20.21
N VAL A 861 45.18 -25.37 -20.10
CA VAL A 861 43.88 -25.83 -19.57
C VAL A 861 44.15 -26.85 -18.47
N SER A 862 43.51 -26.70 -17.31
CA SER A 862 43.54 -27.71 -16.26
C SER A 862 42.15 -28.35 -16.16
N VAL A 863 42.06 -29.65 -16.47
CA VAL A 863 40.85 -30.45 -16.31
C VAL A 863 41.05 -31.39 -15.13
N VAL A 864 40.20 -31.27 -14.10
CA VAL A 864 40.19 -32.20 -12.97
C VAL A 864 39.10 -33.24 -13.21
N GLY A 865 39.47 -34.51 -13.40
CA GLY A 865 38.54 -35.62 -13.61
C GLY A 865 38.02 -36.24 -12.31
N CYS A 866 36.73 -36.60 -12.30
CA CYS A 866 35.95 -37.33 -11.28
C CYS A 866 36.45 -37.24 -9.81
N TRP A 867 35.84 -36.33 -9.05
CA TRP A 867 35.97 -36.26 -7.58
C TRP A 867 35.16 -37.38 -6.89
N CYS A 868 35.65 -38.62 -6.98
CA CYS A 868 35.16 -39.74 -6.17
C CYS A 868 36.35 -40.37 -5.43
N LYS A 869 36.71 -39.85 -4.26
CA LYS A 869 37.48 -40.60 -3.26
C LYS A 869 36.57 -40.87 -2.04
N PRO A 870 36.25 -42.13 -1.73
CA PRO A 870 35.57 -42.45 -0.49
C PRO A 870 36.55 -42.29 0.68
N VAL A 871 36.17 -41.50 1.67
CA VAL A 871 36.82 -41.45 2.98
C VAL A 871 36.64 -42.83 3.62
N ARG A 872 37.70 -43.64 3.66
CA ARG A 872 37.76 -44.83 4.52
C ARG A 872 38.25 -44.37 5.90
N CYS A 873 37.43 -44.61 6.92
CA CYS A 873 37.81 -44.53 8.33
C CYS A 873 39.04 -45.41 8.60
N CYS A 874 40.06 -44.80 9.22
CA CYS A 874 40.95 -45.42 10.20
C CYS A 874 41.26 -44.38 11.26
#